data_AF-A0A8I2YBY5-F1
#
_entry.id   AF-A0A8I2YBY5-F1
#
_cell.length_a   1.000
_cell.length_b   1.000
_cell.length_c   1.000
_cell.angle_alpha   90.00
_cell.angle_beta   90.00
_cell.angle_gamma   90.00
#
_symmetry.space_group_name_H-M   'P 1'
#
loop_
_entity.id
_entity.type
_entity.pdbx_description
1 polymer ?
#
loop_
_entity_poly.entity_id
_entity_poly.type
_entity_poly.pdbx_seq_one_letter_code
_entity_poly.pdbx_strand_id
1 'polypeptide(L)'
;MLDKQLRDFENASRELGSSVGIVWSAFRLQERLAKILFLFRENAAYLYPRKIMHRSQEVLVNPNIMERRQDWRNRSTIPLSQDSLELDMLPDQLKSLAGDVGAFISCLNEFDEFNDEAISQSMRSFEDDLRYFSTCLSEYKNQFRSSAVQRYVHDLTLEIGGHLDEITAALTIFIEIGIPTIWFHQQHATKNLMNVSTLSIVFGVVDASLLVLSSHMTATIPAKLVNMFWMSSLLFSIAGGVNGLVGLTWKQSNYRSPIHRVPWWLLVWMKGSPLVFLVIAIACFSAGVVLFTYSSQQNPITSAIIVVMTLIASSGLISISGWFVLERWTFLRQKDQKWLGEVISETLDQLAELGIVRAHRFAMQWCSQRLAPIRAYLTRFLDWLTTSRTSKTKPKNDATTTAAQVGMAGHSRMPSTSSEGPGSSDSHKKRHDILDARKPRVRFQNAVRAVIELQRTTGKRAKPIRPGLPRRDSWWQTSMSSGPEPSASPVPDPGLSALRGARVAKVIEELKALELAQELFPHAALVRHIQFSPNGRYLATSSWDRKAMIFRIGETLMHHCTLLHVRGFVSQVAWSPNGRLLLTRFTRGYKLWSEDGVCKQTIDRSKTVSSVVWLPHGQAILSIEGSEVVKLDLHGKVLDVYHFGHVRLINVAVTSDCSRLIAIGPSVPPPNGPQPTRQTKVEKRIIVFNMITRQKESQTPLFDDVRDISISKRMPFVLVSFEQAPPQLWKLEIVRDRARTNGESPLTARLNLKHSFALNVPTSIAGSCYFGGNDEQFVFCVGKGGRPFRDSP
;
A
#
# COMPACT_ATOMS: atom_id res chain seq x y z
N MET A 1 -18.57 11.73 15.37
CA MET A 1 -17.24 11.11 15.18
C MET A 1 -16.28 12.09 14.51
N LEU A 2 -16.70 12.78 13.45
CA LEU A 2 -15.97 13.86 12.79
C LEU A 2 -15.20 14.82 13.72
N ASP A 3 -15.82 15.35 14.78
CA ASP A 3 -15.16 16.23 15.77
C ASP A 3 -13.87 15.64 16.39
N LYS A 4 -13.80 14.32 16.56
CA LYS A 4 -12.56 13.65 16.97
C LYS A 4 -11.56 13.61 15.80
N GLN A 5 -11.99 13.18 14.62
CA GLN A 5 -11.13 13.10 13.44
C GLN A 5 -10.56 14.47 13.03
N LEU A 6 -11.31 15.56 13.19
CA LEU A 6 -10.81 16.92 12.97
C LEU A 6 -9.71 17.32 13.97
N ARG A 7 -9.79 16.88 15.23
CA ARG A 7 -8.70 17.08 16.22
C ARG A 7 -7.49 16.17 15.92
N ASP A 8 -7.73 14.92 15.54
CA ASP A 8 -6.67 13.98 15.16
C ASP A 8 -5.92 14.52 13.92
N PHE A 9 -6.65 15.07 12.94
CA PHE A 9 -6.15 15.80 11.79
C PHE A 9 -5.42 17.10 12.15
N GLU A 10 -5.96 17.90 13.08
CA GLU A 10 -5.28 19.12 13.55
C GLU A 10 -3.91 18.78 14.16
N ASN A 11 -3.86 17.74 14.98
CA ASN A 11 -2.61 17.28 15.58
C ASN A 11 -1.62 16.75 14.55
N ALA A 12 -2.07 15.93 13.59
CA ALA A 12 -1.22 15.38 12.53
C ALA A 12 -0.74 16.45 11.54
N SER A 13 -1.58 17.42 11.20
CA SER A 13 -1.24 18.49 10.25
C SER A 13 -0.26 19.52 10.81
N ARG A 14 -0.12 19.67 12.15
CA ARG A 14 0.89 20.55 12.78
C ARG A 14 2.33 20.19 12.43
N GLU A 15 2.61 18.95 12.00
CA GLU A 15 3.94 18.52 11.56
C GLU A 15 4.27 18.90 10.10
N LEU A 16 3.29 19.42 9.35
CA LEU A 16 3.47 19.89 7.97
C LEU A 16 3.93 21.36 7.93
N GLY A 17 4.76 21.69 6.94
CA GLY A 17 5.01 23.09 6.56
C GLY A 17 3.74 23.72 5.96
N SER A 18 3.52 25.04 6.18
CA SER A 18 2.27 25.75 5.81
C SER A 18 1.00 25.28 6.56
N SER A 19 1.12 24.61 7.71
CA SER A 19 0.01 24.00 8.44
C SER A 19 -1.01 24.97 9.08
N VAL A 20 -0.66 26.23 9.31
CA VAL A 20 -1.53 27.17 10.06
C VAL A 20 -2.87 27.40 9.38
N GLY A 21 -2.90 27.49 8.04
CA GLY A 21 -4.14 27.71 7.28
C GLY A 21 -5.12 26.56 7.43
N ILE A 22 -4.63 25.31 7.30
CA ILE A 22 -5.49 24.12 7.37
C ILE A 22 -5.95 23.85 8.80
N VAL A 23 -5.06 24.00 9.80
CA VAL A 23 -5.38 23.94 11.24
C VAL A 23 -6.47 24.94 11.62
N TRP A 24 -6.35 26.20 11.20
CA TRP A 24 -7.35 27.23 11.51
C TRP A 24 -8.70 26.98 10.83
N SER A 25 -8.69 26.47 9.59
CA SER A 25 -9.94 26.09 8.90
C SER A 25 -10.63 24.89 9.57
N ALA A 26 -9.88 23.91 10.07
CA ALA A 26 -10.41 22.77 10.83
C ALA A 26 -11.04 23.23 12.16
N PHE A 27 -10.37 24.14 12.88
CA PHE A 27 -10.88 24.72 14.12
C PHE A 27 -12.19 25.49 13.91
N ARG A 28 -12.29 26.32 12.86
CA ARG A 28 -13.54 27.02 12.51
C ARG A 28 -14.67 26.05 12.17
N LEU A 29 -14.38 25.00 11.40
CA LEU A 29 -15.34 23.96 11.07
C LEU A 29 -15.88 23.27 12.33
N GLN A 30 -14.99 22.92 13.27
CA GLN A 30 -15.34 22.36 14.57
C GLN A 30 -16.25 23.29 15.39
N GLU A 31 -15.91 24.59 15.47
CA GLU A 31 -16.71 25.58 16.20
C GLU A 31 -18.14 25.72 15.62
N ARG A 32 -18.28 25.72 14.28
CA ARG A 32 -19.58 25.73 13.61
C ARG A 32 -20.38 24.46 13.86
N LEU A 33 -19.75 23.29 13.72
CA LEU A 33 -20.40 22.00 13.95
C LEU A 33 -20.92 21.90 15.40
N ALA A 34 -20.18 22.44 16.38
CA ALA A 34 -20.64 22.53 17.76
C ALA A 34 -21.91 23.40 17.90
N LYS A 35 -21.92 24.61 17.31
CA LYS A 35 -23.09 25.52 17.31
C LYS A 35 -24.32 24.88 16.64
N ILE A 36 -24.14 24.23 15.50
CA ILE A 36 -25.23 23.56 14.77
C ILE A 36 -25.75 22.33 15.53
N LEU A 37 -24.86 21.54 16.14
CA LEU A 37 -25.24 20.42 17.00
C LEU A 37 -26.06 20.86 18.23
N PHE A 38 -25.77 22.04 18.79
CA PHE A 38 -26.58 22.62 19.85
C PHE A 38 -27.99 22.95 19.36
N LEU A 39 -28.14 23.65 18.22
CA LEU A 39 -29.45 23.98 17.65
C LEU A 39 -30.28 22.73 17.34
N PHE A 40 -29.68 21.68 16.77
CA PHE A 40 -30.38 20.41 16.54
C PHE A 40 -30.81 19.71 17.84
N ARG A 41 -29.99 19.78 18.89
CA ARG A 41 -30.34 19.25 20.22
C ARG A 41 -31.45 20.04 20.88
N GLU A 42 -31.48 21.36 20.72
CA GLU A 42 -32.55 22.21 21.25
C GLU A 42 -33.88 21.92 20.53
N ASN A 43 -33.87 21.81 19.20
CA ASN A 43 -35.02 21.36 18.42
C ASN A 43 -35.55 19.99 18.89
N ALA A 44 -34.63 19.04 19.13
CA ALA A 44 -34.98 17.71 19.63
C ALA A 44 -35.50 17.73 21.08
N ALA A 45 -35.06 18.67 21.93
CA ALA A 45 -35.60 18.89 23.26
C ALA A 45 -37.05 19.42 23.22
N TYR A 46 -37.37 20.35 22.30
CA TYR A 46 -38.76 20.80 22.09
C TYR A 46 -39.67 19.68 21.59
N LEU A 47 -39.19 18.82 20.68
CA LEU A 47 -39.97 17.67 20.17
C LEU A 47 -40.12 16.54 21.20
N TYR A 48 -39.10 16.29 22.02
CA TYR A 48 -39.03 15.15 22.94
C TYR A 48 -38.61 15.55 24.38
N PRO A 49 -39.35 16.46 25.06
CA PRO A 49 -38.92 17.05 26.34
C PRO A 49 -38.84 16.04 27.50
N ARG A 50 -39.44 14.85 27.35
CA ARG A 50 -39.34 13.75 28.32
C ARG A 50 -38.09 12.86 28.12
N LYS A 51 -37.38 13.00 27.00
CA LYS A 51 -36.20 12.19 26.64
C LYS A 51 -34.92 13.01 26.53
N ILE A 52 -35.02 14.28 26.15
CA ILE A 52 -33.88 15.17 25.90
C ILE A 52 -34.11 16.44 26.74
N MET A 53 -33.17 16.76 27.62
CA MET A 53 -33.20 17.97 28.43
C MET A 53 -32.49 19.12 27.71
N HIS A 54 -33.01 20.34 27.87
CA HIS A 54 -32.33 21.57 27.46
C HIS A 54 -30.99 21.71 28.20
N ARG A 55 -29.95 22.20 27.49
CA ARG A 55 -28.60 22.44 28.03
C ARG A 55 -28.29 23.93 27.95
N SER A 56 -27.54 24.48 28.93
CA SER A 56 -27.11 25.87 28.87
C SER A 56 -26.07 26.10 27.76
N GLN A 57 -26.11 27.29 27.16
CA GLN A 57 -25.24 27.73 26.06
C GLN A 57 -23.75 27.72 26.45
N GLU A 58 -23.45 27.84 27.75
CA GLU A 58 -22.10 27.81 28.34
C GLU A 58 -21.29 26.55 27.99
N VAL A 59 -21.97 25.43 27.73
CA VAL A 59 -21.32 24.15 27.37
C VAL A 59 -20.64 24.19 25.99
N LEU A 60 -20.99 25.15 25.13
CA LEU A 60 -20.35 25.32 23.81
C LEU A 60 -18.92 25.88 23.89
N VAL A 61 -18.57 26.58 24.97
CA VAL A 61 -17.32 27.35 25.05
C VAL A 61 -16.09 26.47 25.37
N ASN A 62 -16.29 25.27 25.91
CA ASN A 62 -15.14 24.41 26.29
C ASN A 62 -15.51 22.90 26.36
N PRO A 63 -15.13 22.08 25.36
CA PRO A 63 -15.47 20.65 25.34
C PRO A 63 -14.78 19.83 26.44
N ASN A 64 -13.67 20.32 27.02
CA ASN A 64 -12.90 19.60 28.05
C ASN A 64 -13.52 19.69 29.46
N ILE A 65 -14.60 20.46 29.66
CA ILE A 65 -15.25 20.59 30.98
C ILE A 65 -15.94 19.29 31.42
N MET A 66 -16.19 18.33 30.53
CA MET A 66 -16.83 17.05 30.90
C MET A 66 -15.97 16.08 31.72
N GLU A 67 -14.65 16.30 31.86
CA GLU A 67 -13.76 15.39 32.61
C GLU A 67 -13.43 15.81 34.06
N ARG A 68 -13.83 17.00 34.53
CA ARG A 68 -13.67 17.39 35.96
C ARG A 68 -15.00 17.55 36.69
N ARG A 69 -15.48 16.44 37.24
CA ARG A 69 -16.53 16.40 38.28
C ARG A 69 -15.95 16.52 39.69
N GLN A 70 -15.34 17.66 39.98
CA GLN A 70 -15.17 18.28 41.32
C GLN A 70 -14.56 19.68 41.10
N ASP A 71 -14.64 20.55 42.11
CA ASP A 71 -14.12 21.94 42.10
C ASP A 71 -14.87 22.99 41.24
N TRP A 72 -16.21 22.94 41.23
CA TRP A 72 -17.07 24.05 40.76
C TRP A 72 -17.66 24.86 41.92
N ARG A 73 -16.82 25.34 42.84
CA ARG A 73 -17.26 26.28 43.91
C ARG A 73 -16.60 27.64 43.93
N ASN A 74 -15.46 27.84 43.27
CA ASN A 74 -14.78 29.14 43.23
C ASN A 74 -13.93 29.27 41.96
N ARG A 75 -14.48 29.92 40.92
CA ARG A 75 -13.70 30.76 39.98
C ARG A 75 -14.62 31.70 39.21
N SER A 76 -14.14 32.92 39.02
CA SER A 76 -14.89 34.07 38.53
C SER A 76 -15.27 33.97 37.05
N THR A 77 -16.46 34.46 36.75
CA THR A 77 -17.02 34.60 35.40
C THR A 77 -16.19 35.57 34.55
N ILE A 78 -15.71 35.10 33.39
CA ILE A 78 -15.25 35.97 32.30
C ILE A 78 -16.49 36.34 31.47
N PRO A 79 -16.77 37.63 31.19
CA PRO A 79 -17.92 38.01 30.39
C PRO A 79 -17.65 37.70 28.92
N LEU A 80 -18.50 36.87 28.32
CA LEU A 80 -18.55 36.61 26.88
C LEU A 80 -19.84 37.18 26.31
N SER A 81 -19.73 37.87 25.17
CA SER A 81 -20.83 38.53 24.47
C SER A 81 -21.96 37.56 24.14
N GLN A 82 -23.12 37.77 24.77
CA GLN A 82 -24.32 36.98 24.56
C GLN A 82 -25.08 37.44 23.31
N ASP A 83 -24.76 36.86 22.17
CA ASP A 83 -25.78 36.62 21.13
C ASP A 83 -26.53 35.35 21.53
N SER A 84 -27.86 35.43 21.70
CA SER A 84 -28.70 34.25 21.96
C SER A 84 -28.71 33.36 20.71
N LEU A 85 -28.20 32.13 20.84
CA LEU A 85 -28.11 31.20 19.72
C LEU A 85 -29.47 30.51 19.49
N GLU A 86 -30.42 31.23 18.89
CA GLU A 86 -31.80 30.79 18.70
C GLU A 86 -32.01 29.92 17.45
N LEU A 87 -33.07 29.10 17.46
CA LEU A 87 -33.43 28.18 16.37
C LEU A 87 -33.62 28.89 15.01
N ASP A 88 -34.16 30.11 15.02
CA ASP A 88 -34.36 30.93 13.81
C ASP A 88 -33.05 31.35 13.12
N MET A 89 -31.89 31.20 13.79
CA MET A 89 -30.55 31.45 13.23
C MET A 89 -29.94 30.21 12.53
N LEU A 90 -30.60 29.05 12.57
CA LEU A 90 -30.13 27.83 11.91
C LEU A 90 -29.80 28.02 10.40
N PRO A 91 -30.61 28.73 9.57
CA PRO A 91 -30.28 28.96 8.17
C PRO A 91 -28.94 29.68 7.98
N ASP A 92 -28.66 30.69 8.81
CA ASP A 92 -27.44 31.50 8.74
C ASP A 92 -26.21 30.72 9.25
N GLN A 93 -26.38 29.84 10.25
CA GLN A 93 -25.32 28.93 10.68
C GLN A 93 -25.00 27.88 9.61
N LEU A 94 -25.99 27.28 8.94
CA LEU A 94 -25.77 26.33 7.84
C LEU A 94 -25.06 26.98 6.64
N LYS A 95 -25.47 28.21 6.27
CA LYS A 95 -24.78 29.01 5.23
C LYS A 95 -23.33 29.29 5.60
N SER A 96 -23.08 29.60 6.87
CA SER A 96 -21.75 29.84 7.38
C SER A 96 -20.90 28.57 7.39
N LEU A 97 -21.48 27.43 7.77
CA LEU A 97 -20.82 26.13 7.72
C LEU A 97 -20.41 25.78 6.28
N ALA A 98 -21.25 26.02 5.28
CA ALA A 98 -20.86 25.85 3.87
C ALA A 98 -19.64 26.71 3.49
N GLY A 99 -19.59 27.97 3.96
CA GLY A 99 -18.41 28.83 3.76
C GLY A 99 -17.16 28.33 4.49
N ASP A 100 -17.32 27.77 5.69
CA ASP A 100 -16.22 27.18 6.47
C ASP A 100 -15.73 25.84 5.87
N VAL A 101 -16.63 25.02 5.28
CA VAL A 101 -16.28 23.83 4.47
C VAL A 101 -15.52 24.24 3.21
N GLY A 102 -16.01 25.19 2.43
CA GLY A 102 -15.32 25.68 1.23
C GLY A 102 -13.93 26.27 1.53
N ALA A 103 -13.77 26.95 2.66
CA ALA A 103 -12.48 27.41 3.14
C ALA A 103 -11.53 26.24 3.50
N PHE A 104 -12.03 25.20 4.19
CA PHE A 104 -11.27 23.98 4.48
C PHE A 104 -10.80 23.27 3.21
N ILE A 105 -11.69 23.11 2.21
CA ILE A 105 -11.35 22.55 0.89
C ILE A 105 -10.25 23.38 0.20
N SER A 106 -10.33 24.70 0.27
CA SER A 106 -9.32 25.59 -0.32
C SER A 106 -7.96 25.50 0.38
N CYS A 107 -7.91 25.21 1.68
CA CYS A 107 -6.66 24.97 2.40
C CYS A 107 -6.11 23.55 2.14
N LEU A 108 -6.96 22.55 1.99
CA LEU A 108 -6.55 21.18 1.65
C LEU A 108 -5.95 21.11 0.23
N ASN A 109 -6.53 21.84 -0.72
CA ASN A 109 -6.00 22.00 -2.09
C ASN A 109 -4.76 22.94 -2.18
N GLU A 110 -4.20 23.45 -1.08
CA GLU A 110 -2.95 24.22 -1.11
C GLU A 110 -1.71 23.31 -1.27
N PHE A 111 -1.86 22.02 -0.97
CA PHE A 111 -0.81 21.01 -1.07
C PHE A 111 -0.82 20.33 -2.44
N ASP A 112 -0.08 20.91 -3.40
CA ASP A 112 0.16 20.34 -4.74
C ASP A 112 0.66 18.88 -4.68
N GLU A 113 1.31 18.48 -3.56
CA GLU A 113 1.92 17.16 -3.37
C GLU A 113 0.92 15.99 -3.24
N PHE A 114 -0.34 16.22 -2.85
CA PHE A 114 -1.36 15.18 -2.75
C PHE A 114 -2.78 15.76 -2.84
N ASN A 115 -3.43 15.63 -4.01
CA ASN A 115 -4.83 16.02 -4.20
C ASN A 115 -5.72 14.78 -4.33
N ASP A 116 -6.55 14.53 -3.31
CA ASP A 116 -7.58 13.50 -3.35
C ASP A 116 -8.88 14.08 -3.94
N GLU A 117 -9.16 13.71 -5.18
CA GLU A 117 -10.36 14.14 -5.90
C GLU A 117 -11.65 13.66 -5.23
N ALA A 118 -11.64 12.51 -4.55
CA ALA A 118 -12.82 11.96 -3.87
C ALA A 118 -13.17 12.76 -2.59
N ILE A 119 -12.16 13.15 -1.79
CA ILE A 119 -12.37 14.04 -0.64
C ILE A 119 -12.91 15.39 -1.11
N SER A 120 -12.27 15.98 -2.13
CA SER A 120 -12.70 17.25 -2.72
C SER A 120 -14.12 17.16 -3.29
N GLN A 121 -14.52 16.03 -3.88
CA GLN A 121 -15.87 15.84 -4.42
C GLN A 121 -16.91 15.72 -3.29
N SER A 122 -16.71 14.85 -2.31
CA SER A 122 -17.66 14.64 -1.19
C SER A 122 -17.88 15.93 -0.38
N MET A 123 -16.80 16.65 -0.07
CA MET A 123 -16.86 17.95 0.62
C MET A 123 -17.58 19.03 -0.19
N ARG A 124 -17.40 19.07 -1.52
CA ARG A 124 -18.12 20.03 -2.40
C ARG A 124 -19.61 19.72 -2.49
N SER A 125 -20.01 18.45 -2.60
CA SER A 125 -21.44 18.09 -2.53
C SER A 125 -22.06 18.54 -1.20
N PHE A 126 -21.36 18.30 -0.08
CA PHE A 126 -21.84 18.75 1.23
C PHE A 126 -21.92 20.29 1.34
N GLU A 127 -20.98 21.04 0.76
CA GLU A 127 -21.04 22.50 0.68
C GLU A 127 -22.30 23.00 -0.07
N ASP A 128 -22.62 22.38 -1.21
CA ASP A 128 -23.78 22.76 -2.02
C ASP A 128 -25.11 22.34 -1.36
N ASP A 129 -25.18 21.16 -0.75
CA ASP A 129 -26.35 20.70 0.00
C ASP A 129 -26.61 21.58 1.24
N LEU A 130 -25.57 22.00 1.97
CA LEU A 130 -25.70 22.98 3.07
C LEU A 130 -26.25 24.34 2.61
N ARG A 131 -25.84 24.82 1.43
CA ARG A 131 -26.41 26.04 0.82
C ARG A 131 -27.88 25.85 0.44
N TYR A 132 -28.22 24.68 -0.11
CA TYR A 132 -29.59 24.32 -0.43
C TYR A 132 -30.47 24.29 0.82
N PHE A 133 -30.04 23.57 1.88
CA PHE A 133 -30.75 23.51 3.17
C PHE A 133 -30.92 24.89 3.82
N SER A 134 -29.87 25.71 3.82
CA SER A 134 -29.96 27.10 4.29
C SER A 134 -31.03 27.90 3.54
N THR A 135 -31.05 27.78 2.21
CA THR A 135 -32.02 28.48 1.35
C THR A 135 -33.45 28.00 1.65
N CYS A 136 -33.69 26.69 1.70
CA CYS A 136 -34.99 26.11 2.03
C CYS A 136 -35.48 26.51 3.43
N LEU A 137 -34.62 26.46 4.45
CA LEU A 137 -34.98 26.82 5.82
C LEU A 137 -35.20 28.34 5.99
N SER A 138 -34.61 29.18 5.14
CA SER A 138 -34.84 30.63 5.16
C SER A 138 -36.27 31.03 4.78
N GLU A 139 -36.99 30.21 4.01
CA GLU A 139 -38.41 30.43 3.68
C GLU A 139 -39.33 30.26 4.90
N TYR A 140 -38.88 29.54 5.94
CA TYR A 140 -39.63 29.26 7.17
C TYR A 140 -39.20 30.15 8.36
N LYS A 141 -38.53 31.27 8.10
CA LYS A 141 -38.10 32.22 9.15
C LYS A 141 -39.27 32.66 10.04
N ASN A 142 -39.06 32.68 11.36
CA ASN A 142 -40.08 32.89 12.41
C ASN A 142 -41.15 31.77 12.54
N GLN A 143 -41.08 30.70 11.75
CA GLN A 143 -41.99 29.55 11.82
C GLN A 143 -41.37 28.32 12.49
N PHE A 144 -40.13 28.42 13.00
CA PHE A 144 -39.39 27.33 13.65
C PHE A 144 -40.03 26.79 14.94
N ARG A 145 -41.04 27.47 15.50
CA ARG A 145 -41.88 26.96 16.61
C ARG A 145 -43.02 26.05 16.13
N SER A 146 -43.25 25.93 14.82
CA SER A 146 -44.24 25.02 14.23
C SER A 146 -43.76 23.58 14.27
N SER A 147 -44.59 22.67 14.77
CA SER A 147 -44.25 21.24 14.91
C SER A 147 -43.95 20.54 13.57
N ALA A 148 -44.42 21.10 12.44
CA ALA A 148 -44.07 20.62 11.10
C ALA A 148 -42.63 20.99 10.73
N VAL A 149 -42.23 22.25 10.96
CA VAL A 149 -40.86 22.75 10.69
C VAL A 149 -39.86 22.07 11.63
N GLN A 150 -40.19 21.90 12.91
CA GLN A 150 -39.34 21.18 13.87
C GLN A 150 -39.07 19.74 13.45
N ARG A 151 -40.08 19.02 12.93
CA ARG A 151 -39.90 17.67 12.39
C ARG A 151 -39.01 17.66 11.15
N TYR A 152 -39.22 18.58 10.20
CA TYR A 152 -38.35 18.71 9.04
C TYR A 152 -36.88 18.98 9.43
N VAL A 153 -36.64 19.89 10.39
CA VAL A 153 -35.31 20.17 10.95
C VAL A 153 -34.72 18.94 11.67
N HIS A 154 -35.56 18.06 12.23
CA HIS A 154 -35.10 16.80 12.83
C HIS A 154 -34.74 15.76 11.76
N ASP A 155 -35.56 15.60 10.73
CA ASP A 155 -35.31 14.66 9.62
C ASP A 155 -34.04 15.05 8.84
N LEU A 156 -33.80 16.35 8.66
CA LEU A 156 -32.59 16.93 8.05
C LEU A 156 -31.29 16.56 8.79
N THR A 157 -31.36 16.16 10.06
CA THR A 157 -30.17 15.63 10.77
C THR A 157 -29.69 14.28 10.21
N LEU A 158 -30.56 13.51 9.56
CA LEU A 158 -30.18 12.24 8.93
C LEU A 158 -29.44 12.47 7.60
N GLU A 159 -29.92 13.42 6.78
CA GLU A 159 -29.23 13.80 5.53
C GLU A 159 -27.84 14.37 5.82
N ILE A 160 -27.75 15.37 6.72
CA ILE A 160 -26.44 15.92 7.14
C ILE A 160 -25.58 14.80 7.78
N GLY A 161 -26.16 13.91 8.58
CA GLY A 161 -25.45 12.79 9.19
C GLY A 161 -24.71 11.91 8.17
N GLY A 162 -25.37 11.59 7.04
CA GLY A 162 -24.77 10.80 5.96
C GLY A 162 -23.49 11.44 5.38
N HIS A 163 -23.56 12.72 5.01
CA HIS A 163 -22.39 13.45 4.52
C HIS A 163 -21.27 13.54 5.57
N LEU A 164 -21.61 13.77 6.85
CA LEU A 164 -20.62 13.85 7.92
C LEU A 164 -19.91 12.50 8.14
N ASP A 165 -20.58 11.37 7.93
CA ASP A 165 -19.99 10.03 8.04
C ASP A 165 -19.09 9.72 6.83
N GLU A 166 -19.49 10.07 5.59
CA GLU A 166 -18.62 10.00 4.40
C GLU A 166 -17.35 10.84 4.57
N ILE A 167 -17.51 12.10 4.98
CA ILE A 167 -16.42 13.03 5.29
C ILE A 167 -15.52 12.46 6.41
N THR A 168 -16.11 11.87 7.45
CA THR A 168 -15.33 11.23 8.53
C THR A 168 -14.45 10.10 7.98
N ALA A 169 -14.99 9.21 7.15
CA ALA A 169 -14.26 8.10 6.57
C ALA A 169 -13.14 8.57 5.62
N ALA A 170 -13.43 9.53 4.75
CA ALA A 170 -12.46 10.06 3.79
C ALA A 170 -11.33 10.84 4.49
N LEU A 171 -11.65 11.59 5.56
CA LEU A 171 -10.67 12.31 6.37
C LEU A 171 -9.80 11.37 7.22
N THR A 172 -10.32 10.22 7.68
CA THR A 172 -9.48 9.16 8.30
C THR A 172 -8.44 8.63 7.31
N ILE A 173 -8.83 8.32 6.07
CA ILE A 173 -7.89 7.87 5.01
C ILE A 173 -6.83 8.95 4.74
N PHE A 174 -7.22 10.22 4.73
CA PHE A 174 -6.28 11.33 4.55
C PHE A 174 -5.26 11.46 5.70
N ILE A 175 -5.68 11.26 6.95
CA ILE A 175 -4.76 11.25 8.10
C ILE A 175 -3.77 10.09 7.98
N GLU A 176 -4.24 8.89 7.64
CA GLU A 176 -3.40 7.68 7.59
C GLU A 176 -2.44 7.64 6.40
N ILE A 177 -2.83 8.20 5.24
CA ILE A 177 -2.08 8.07 3.98
C ILE A 177 -1.63 9.43 3.42
N GLY A 178 -2.53 10.42 3.39
CA GLY A 178 -2.29 11.74 2.79
C GLY A 178 -1.23 12.54 3.54
N ILE A 179 -1.40 12.73 4.86
CA ILE A 179 -0.47 13.53 5.69
C ILE A 179 0.97 12.97 5.65
N PRO A 180 1.23 11.67 5.87
CA PRO A 180 2.58 11.11 5.75
C PRO A 180 3.19 11.27 4.35
N THR A 181 2.36 11.20 3.29
CA THR A 181 2.82 11.38 1.90
C THR A 181 3.26 12.82 1.64
N ILE A 182 2.46 13.83 2.05
CA ILE A 182 2.81 15.25 1.95
C ILE A 182 4.10 15.53 2.73
N TRP A 183 4.20 15.04 3.97
CA TRP A 183 5.39 15.20 4.81
C TRP A 183 6.65 14.62 4.15
N PHE A 184 6.56 13.41 3.58
CA PHE A 184 7.65 12.76 2.86
C PHE A 184 8.12 13.58 1.65
N HIS A 185 7.18 14.09 0.82
CA HIS A 185 7.51 14.97 -0.30
C HIS A 185 8.16 16.29 0.16
N GLN A 186 7.63 16.93 1.21
CA GLN A 186 8.21 18.14 1.80
C GLN A 186 9.63 17.89 2.33
N GLN A 187 9.87 16.78 3.02
CA GLN A 187 11.19 16.41 3.56
C GLN A 187 12.20 16.15 2.43
N HIS A 188 11.82 15.42 1.39
CA HIS A 188 12.65 15.22 0.20
C HIS A 188 12.98 16.53 -0.51
N ALA A 189 12.00 17.41 -0.69
CA ALA A 189 12.19 18.70 -1.36
C ALA A 189 13.01 19.70 -0.51
N THR A 190 13.06 19.50 0.81
CA THR A 190 13.93 20.23 1.76
C THR A 190 15.35 19.69 1.71
N LYS A 191 15.54 18.37 1.74
CA LYS A 191 16.86 17.72 1.61
C LYS A 191 17.56 18.08 0.30
N ASN A 192 16.83 18.19 -0.80
CA ASN A 192 17.39 18.62 -2.09
C ASN A 192 17.91 20.06 -2.05
N LEU A 193 17.20 20.99 -1.41
CA LEU A 193 17.66 22.38 -1.24
C LEU A 193 18.88 22.47 -0.31
N MET A 194 18.92 21.69 0.78
CA MET A 194 20.10 21.57 1.65
C MET A 194 21.34 21.09 0.87
N ASN A 195 21.19 20.08 0.04
CA ASN A 195 22.28 19.55 -0.78
C ASN A 195 22.81 20.60 -1.78
N VAL A 196 21.92 21.30 -2.50
CA VAL A 196 22.29 22.36 -3.45
C VAL A 196 22.97 23.53 -2.74
N SER A 197 22.45 23.95 -1.58
CA SER A 197 23.06 25.02 -0.77
C SER A 197 24.46 24.64 -0.29
N THR A 198 24.64 23.42 0.22
CA THR A 198 25.96 22.92 0.66
C THR A 198 26.97 22.87 -0.48
N LEU A 199 26.58 22.36 -1.65
CA LEU A 199 27.44 22.34 -2.83
C LEU A 199 27.84 23.77 -3.26
N SER A 200 26.89 24.71 -3.28
CA SER A 200 27.16 26.10 -3.63
C SER A 200 28.13 26.77 -2.64
N ILE A 201 28.03 26.48 -1.33
CA ILE A 201 28.98 27.00 -0.35
C ILE A 201 30.38 26.40 -0.55
N VAL A 202 30.48 25.09 -0.82
CA VAL A 202 31.76 24.43 -1.09
C VAL A 202 32.46 25.00 -2.33
N PHE A 203 31.73 25.21 -3.44
CA PHE A 203 32.30 25.86 -4.63
C PHE A 203 32.75 27.30 -4.32
N GLY A 204 31.99 28.07 -3.54
CA GLY A 204 32.40 29.42 -3.13
C GLY A 204 33.72 29.45 -2.34
N VAL A 205 33.98 28.45 -1.48
CA VAL A 205 35.26 28.34 -0.75
C VAL A 205 36.43 28.01 -1.70
N VAL A 206 36.20 27.15 -2.70
CA VAL A 206 37.19 26.82 -3.73
C VAL A 206 37.50 28.04 -4.61
N ASP A 207 36.47 28.76 -5.06
CA ASP A 207 36.60 29.95 -5.90
C ASP A 207 37.37 31.06 -5.19
N ALA A 208 37.07 31.32 -3.90
CA ALA A 208 37.80 32.29 -3.10
C ALA A 208 39.28 31.92 -2.96
N SER A 209 39.60 30.64 -2.77
CA SER A 209 40.97 30.14 -2.67
C SER A 209 41.75 30.29 -3.98
N LEU A 210 41.12 29.97 -5.12
CA LEU A 210 41.71 30.14 -6.46
C LEU A 210 41.88 31.62 -6.82
N LEU A 211 40.95 32.47 -6.42
CA LEU A 211 41.04 33.92 -6.63
C LEU A 211 42.19 34.55 -5.84
N VAL A 212 42.43 34.11 -4.60
CA VAL A 212 43.62 34.52 -3.84
C VAL A 212 44.90 34.09 -4.59
N LEU A 213 44.95 32.85 -5.11
CA LEU A 213 46.09 32.35 -5.86
C LEU A 213 46.34 33.12 -7.17
N SER A 214 45.29 33.51 -7.92
CA SER A 214 45.42 34.24 -9.18
C SER A 214 45.44 35.78 -9.03
N SER A 215 45.25 36.30 -7.81
CA SER A 215 45.17 37.75 -7.54
C SER A 215 46.40 38.53 -8.01
N HIS A 216 47.59 37.93 -7.93
CA HIS A 216 48.86 38.52 -8.39
C HIS A 216 49.04 38.47 -9.91
N MET A 217 48.24 37.68 -10.64
CA MET A 217 48.30 37.57 -12.11
C MET A 217 47.42 38.65 -12.76
N THR A 218 47.98 39.83 -13.01
CA THR A 218 47.24 40.97 -13.59
C THR A 218 47.81 41.52 -14.90
N ALA A 219 49.00 41.07 -15.31
CA ALA A 219 49.73 41.62 -16.45
C ALA A 219 49.10 41.34 -17.84
N THR A 220 48.40 40.22 -18.00
CA THR A 220 47.88 39.77 -19.31
C THR A 220 46.35 39.80 -19.37
N ILE A 221 45.80 40.01 -20.57
CA ILE A 221 44.34 39.97 -20.84
C ILE A 221 43.70 38.65 -20.35
N PRO A 222 44.22 37.44 -20.66
CA PRO A 222 43.64 36.21 -20.13
C PRO A 222 43.65 36.16 -18.60
N ALA A 223 44.68 36.65 -17.92
CA ALA A 223 44.70 36.67 -16.45
C ALA A 223 43.64 37.61 -15.84
N LYS A 224 43.35 38.75 -16.48
CA LYS A 224 42.23 39.62 -16.11
C LYS A 224 40.88 38.93 -16.29
N LEU A 225 40.71 38.16 -17.37
CA LEU A 225 39.50 37.36 -17.61
C LEU A 225 39.34 36.25 -16.57
N VAL A 226 40.42 35.54 -16.20
CA VAL A 226 40.41 34.53 -15.12
C VAL A 226 39.86 35.11 -13.82
N ASN A 227 40.39 36.24 -13.37
CA ASN A 227 39.94 36.89 -12.13
C ASN A 227 38.46 37.35 -12.21
N MET A 228 37.99 37.75 -13.40
CA MET A 228 36.58 38.08 -13.64
C MET A 228 35.67 36.85 -13.59
N PHE A 229 36.09 35.71 -14.16
CA PHE A 229 35.34 34.45 -14.09
C PHE A 229 35.30 33.88 -12.67
N TRP A 230 36.40 33.94 -11.91
CA TRP A 230 36.42 33.56 -10.50
C TRP A 230 35.52 34.43 -9.63
N MET A 231 35.54 35.76 -9.78
CA MET A 231 34.60 36.64 -9.07
C MET A 231 33.15 36.35 -9.43
N SER A 232 32.87 36.08 -10.71
CA SER A 232 31.52 35.76 -11.19
C SER A 232 31.02 34.43 -10.60
N SER A 233 31.87 33.40 -10.64
CA SER A 233 31.57 32.09 -10.05
C SER A 233 31.30 32.21 -8.54
N LEU A 234 32.19 32.89 -7.80
CA LEU A 234 32.04 33.14 -6.37
C LEU A 234 30.71 33.85 -6.03
N LEU A 235 30.36 34.90 -6.77
CA LEU A 235 29.12 35.65 -6.58
C LEU A 235 27.89 34.77 -6.79
N PHE A 236 27.85 33.98 -7.88
CA PHE A 236 26.73 33.07 -8.14
C PHE A 236 26.68 31.91 -7.15
N SER A 237 27.82 31.43 -6.65
CA SER A 237 27.86 30.36 -5.65
C SER A 237 27.35 30.84 -4.29
N ILE A 238 27.70 32.06 -3.86
CA ILE A 238 27.13 32.70 -2.67
C ILE A 238 25.61 32.91 -2.85
N ALA A 239 25.18 33.42 -4.02
CA ALA A 239 23.77 33.60 -4.33
C ALA A 239 22.99 32.26 -4.33
N GLY A 240 23.58 31.18 -4.84
CA GLY A 240 23.01 29.84 -4.81
C GLY A 240 22.81 29.32 -3.39
N GLY A 241 23.82 29.49 -2.52
CA GLY A 241 23.76 29.13 -1.10
C GLY A 241 22.72 29.93 -0.32
N VAL A 242 22.76 31.26 -0.41
CA VAL A 242 21.82 32.14 0.31
C VAL A 242 20.38 31.91 -0.13
N ASN A 243 20.11 31.83 -1.44
CA ASN A 243 18.76 31.54 -1.93
C ASN A 243 18.31 30.11 -1.60
N GLY A 244 19.24 29.15 -1.51
CA GLY A 244 18.97 27.82 -0.97
C GLY A 244 18.47 27.89 0.46
N LEU A 245 19.17 28.63 1.33
CA LEU A 245 18.80 28.83 2.73
C LEU A 245 17.45 29.56 2.89
N VAL A 246 17.19 30.61 2.09
CA VAL A 246 15.91 31.33 2.09
C VAL A 246 14.76 30.44 1.58
N GLY A 247 15.01 29.61 0.56
CA GLY A 247 14.05 28.62 0.08
C GLY A 247 13.74 27.53 1.11
N LEU A 248 14.71 27.19 1.97
CA LEU A 248 14.53 26.26 3.08
C LEU A 248 13.69 26.85 4.21
N THR A 249 14.04 28.04 4.70
CA THR A 249 13.27 28.71 5.77
C THR A 249 11.84 29.00 5.32
N TRP A 250 11.62 29.35 4.05
CA TRP A 250 10.29 29.52 3.47
C TRP A 250 9.48 28.22 3.39
N LYS A 251 10.10 27.07 3.14
CA LYS A 251 9.42 25.76 3.16
C LYS A 251 9.15 25.24 4.57
N GLN A 252 10.04 25.53 5.52
CA GLN A 252 9.90 25.14 6.93
C GLN A 252 9.00 26.09 7.74
N SER A 253 8.63 27.25 7.19
CA SER A 253 7.74 28.18 7.89
C SER A 253 6.33 27.63 8.03
N ASN A 254 5.84 27.60 9.27
CA ASN A 254 4.43 27.34 9.57
C ASN A 254 3.53 28.47 9.06
N TYR A 255 4.05 29.71 9.04
CA TYR A 255 3.37 30.90 8.53
C TYR A 255 3.80 31.17 7.10
N ARG A 256 2.92 30.88 6.15
CA ARG A 256 3.16 31.11 4.73
C ARG A 256 1.85 31.48 4.03
N SER A 257 1.96 32.30 3.01
CA SER A 257 0.84 32.61 2.11
C SER A 257 0.69 31.53 1.02
N PRO A 258 -0.56 31.16 0.66
CA PRO A 258 -0.83 30.23 -0.43
C PRO A 258 -0.09 30.60 -1.72
N ILE A 259 0.39 29.60 -2.46
CA ILE A 259 1.24 29.78 -3.65
C ILE A 259 0.65 30.78 -4.64
N HIS A 260 -0.66 30.72 -4.88
CA HIS A 260 -1.37 31.62 -5.81
C HIS A 260 -1.45 33.09 -5.37
N ARG A 261 -1.13 33.40 -4.10
CA ARG A 261 -1.10 34.78 -3.57
C ARG A 261 0.31 35.39 -3.58
N VAL A 262 1.34 34.59 -3.81
CA VAL A 262 2.73 35.05 -3.86
C VAL A 262 3.02 35.65 -5.25
N PRO A 263 3.67 36.84 -5.35
CA PRO A 263 4.07 37.38 -6.64
C PRO A 263 4.96 36.39 -7.43
N TRP A 264 4.67 36.24 -8.73
CA TRP A 264 5.31 35.22 -9.57
C TRP A 264 6.84 35.32 -9.61
N TRP A 265 7.40 36.53 -9.57
CA TRP A 265 8.84 36.77 -9.54
C TRP A 265 9.49 36.20 -8.27
N LEU A 266 8.80 36.28 -7.14
CA LEU A 266 9.24 35.74 -5.85
C LEU A 266 9.16 34.20 -5.85
N LEU A 267 8.13 33.62 -6.48
CA LEU A 267 8.04 32.16 -6.71
C LEU A 267 9.19 31.62 -7.58
N VAL A 268 9.60 32.34 -8.64
CA VAL A 268 10.75 31.96 -9.47
C VAL A 268 12.04 31.96 -8.63
N TRP A 269 12.23 33.01 -7.81
CA TRP A 269 13.38 33.11 -6.90
C TRP A 269 13.40 31.99 -5.84
N MET A 270 12.26 31.52 -5.34
CA MET A 270 12.23 30.45 -4.33
C MET A 270 12.26 29.01 -4.89
N LYS A 271 11.56 28.73 -6.00
CA LYS A 271 11.47 27.35 -6.56
C LYS A 271 12.63 26.99 -7.50
N GLY A 272 13.25 27.95 -8.19
CA GLY A 272 14.25 27.66 -9.25
C GLY A 272 15.66 28.23 -9.04
N SER A 273 15.78 29.34 -8.31
CA SER A 273 17.01 30.13 -8.23
C SER A 273 18.28 29.39 -7.76
N PRO A 274 18.24 28.55 -6.71
CA PRO A 274 19.48 27.98 -6.15
C PRO A 274 20.20 27.06 -7.14
N LEU A 275 19.44 26.26 -7.89
CA LEU A 275 19.98 25.35 -8.91
C LEU A 275 20.48 26.13 -10.14
N VAL A 276 19.74 27.14 -10.59
CA VAL A 276 20.16 27.99 -11.73
C VAL A 276 21.47 28.72 -11.42
N PHE A 277 21.60 29.33 -10.23
CA PHE A 277 22.84 29.99 -9.85
C PHE A 277 24.01 29.02 -9.66
N LEU A 278 23.79 27.81 -9.12
CA LEU A 278 24.82 26.78 -9.06
C LEU A 278 25.30 26.36 -10.47
N VAL A 279 24.40 26.19 -11.44
CA VAL A 279 24.78 25.84 -12.83
C VAL A 279 25.56 26.98 -13.50
N ILE A 280 25.17 28.23 -13.28
CA ILE A 280 25.90 29.40 -13.80
C ILE A 280 27.28 29.51 -13.15
N ALA A 281 27.40 29.29 -11.83
CA ALA A 281 28.68 29.26 -11.13
C ALA A 281 29.61 28.19 -11.72
N ILE A 282 29.15 26.94 -11.85
CA ILE A 282 29.94 25.84 -12.45
C ILE A 282 30.36 26.15 -13.90
N ALA A 283 29.51 26.82 -14.68
CA ALA A 283 29.87 27.26 -16.04
C ALA A 283 30.99 28.32 -16.02
N CYS A 284 30.85 29.38 -15.20
CA CYS A 284 31.90 30.39 -14.99
C CYS A 284 33.21 29.77 -14.48
N PHE A 285 33.13 28.83 -13.54
CA PHE A 285 34.26 28.09 -13.02
C PHE A 285 35.00 27.33 -14.13
N SER A 286 34.27 26.58 -14.97
CA SER A 286 34.87 25.81 -16.07
C SER A 286 35.62 26.71 -17.08
N ALA A 287 35.08 27.90 -17.37
CA ALA A 287 35.73 28.88 -18.23
C ALA A 287 36.99 29.47 -17.57
N GLY A 288 36.93 29.75 -16.26
CA GLY A 288 38.08 30.19 -15.46
C GLY A 288 39.21 29.16 -15.45
N VAL A 289 38.91 27.87 -15.27
CA VAL A 289 39.92 26.78 -15.30
C VAL A 289 40.65 26.75 -16.63
N VAL A 290 39.91 26.77 -17.75
CA VAL A 290 40.49 26.76 -19.09
C VAL A 290 41.44 27.94 -19.28
N LEU A 291 40.98 29.17 -19.00
CA LEU A 291 41.79 30.38 -19.15
C LEU A 291 43.00 30.42 -18.21
N PHE A 292 42.88 29.88 -16.99
CA PHE A 292 43.96 29.83 -16.00
C PHE A 292 45.12 28.94 -16.43
N THR A 293 44.87 27.84 -17.15
CA THR A 293 45.95 27.00 -17.69
C THR A 293 46.81 27.74 -18.72
N TYR A 294 46.20 28.59 -19.54
CA TYR A 294 46.90 29.43 -20.52
C TYR A 294 47.58 30.65 -19.89
N SER A 295 47.03 31.24 -18.82
CA SER A 295 47.68 32.36 -18.13
C SER A 295 48.88 31.93 -17.27
N SER A 296 48.88 30.70 -16.75
CA SER A 296 49.88 30.22 -15.77
C SER A 296 51.17 29.67 -16.39
N GLN A 297 51.34 29.72 -17.71
CA GLN A 297 52.53 29.22 -18.45
C GLN A 297 52.96 27.78 -18.08
N GLN A 298 52.00 26.91 -17.74
CA GLN A 298 52.29 25.51 -17.46
C GLN A 298 52.66 24.73 -18.73
N ASN A 299 53.26 23.54 -18.56
CA ASN A 299 53.61 22.66 -19.67
C ASN A 299 52.42 22.44 -20.63
N PRO A 300 52.62 22.50 -21.97
CA PRO A 300 51.52 22.47 -22.93
C PRO A 300 50.73 21.15 -22.91
N ILE A 301 51.37 20.05 -22.50
CA ILE A 301 50.71 18.76 -22.29
C ILE A 301 49.70 18.84 -21.14
N THR A 302 50.07 19.52 -20.04
CA THR A 302 49.22 19.69 -18.86
C THR A 302 48.00 20.57 -19.18
N SER A 303 48.19 21.67 -19.91
CA SER A 303 47.06 22.53 -20.34
C SER A 303 46.11 21.79 -21.29
N ALA A 304 46.64 21.05 -22.28
CA ALA A 304 45.82 20.26 -23.19
C ALA A 304 44.96 19.20 -22.46
N ILE A 305 45.52 18.48 -21.49
CA ILE A 305 44.80 17.48 -20.70
C ILE A 305 43.67 18.13 -19.88
N ILE A 306 43.96 19.25 -19.20
CA ILE A 306 42.96 19.94 -18.37
C ILE A 306 41.81 20.48 -19.24
N VAL A 307 42.11 21.09 -20.39
CA VAL A 307 41.09 21.63 -21.31
C VAL A 307 40.18 20.51 -21.85
N VAL A 308 40.74 19.36 -22.25
CA VAL A 308 39.95 18.21 -22.72
C VAL A 308 39.06 17.65 -21.61
N MET A 309 39.58 17.48 -20.39
CA MET A 309 38.78 16.99 -19.25
C MET A 309 37.67 17.97 -18.85
N THR A 310 37.94 19.28 -18.90
CA THR A 310 36.96 20.33 -18.60
C THR A 310 35.85 20.40 -19.66
N LEU A 311 36.18 20.22 -20.94
CA LEU A 311 35.22 20.11 -22.04
C LEU A 311 34.31 18.88 -21.87
N ILE A 312 34.86 17.72 -21.54
CA ILE A 312 34.08 16.50 -21.30
C ILE A 312 33.12 16.71 -20.12
N ALA A 313 33.61 17.22 -18.97
CA ALA A 313 32.79 17.46 -17.78
C ALA A 313 31.66 18.48 -18.02
N SER A 314 31.96 19.61 -18.68
CA SER A 314 30.96 20.64 -18.99
C SER A 314 29.92 20.16 -20.01
N SER A 315 30.30 19.35 -21.01
CA SER A 315 29.36 18.82 -22.02
C SER A 315 28.24 17.98 -21.40
N GLY A 316 28.54 17.18 -20.37
CA GLY A 316 27.54 16.41 -19.63
C GLY A 316 26.57 17.31 -18.86
N LEU A 317 27.09 18.33 -18.16
CA LEU A 317 26.28 19.29 -17.40
C LEU A 317 25.33 20.09 -18.32
N ILE A 318 25.84 20.55 -19.46
CA ILE A 318 25.07 21.29 -20.48
C ILE A 318 23.98 20.40 -21.07
N SER A 319 24.27 19.13 -21.36
CA SER A 319 23.29 18.18 -21.91
C SER A 319 22.13 17.93 -20.93
N ILE A 320 22.44 17.70 -19.64
CA ILE A 320 21.44 17.49 -18.59
C ILE A 320 20.62 18.76 -18.34
N SER A 321 21.28 19.92 -18.26
CA SER A 321 20.59 21.21 -18.07
C SER A 321 19.68 21.55 -19.25
N GLY A 322 20.16 21.36 -20.48
CA GLY A 322 19.38 21.54 -21.71
C GLY A 322 18.16 20.63 -21.74
N TRP A 323 18.31 19.35 -21.38
CA TRP A 323 17.20 18.41 -21.28
C TRP A 323 16.14 18.90 -20.27
N PHE A 324 16.54 19.24 -19.04
CA PHE A 324 15.62 19.75 -18.01
C PHE A 324 14.88 21.03 -18.44
N VAL A 325 15.54 21.95 -19.14
CA VAL A 325 14.93 23.19 -19.64
C VAL A 325 13.95 22.90 -20.78
N LEU A 326 14.34 22.06 -21.74
CA LEU A 326 13.48 21.61 -22.83
C LEU A 326 12.24 20.88 -22.29
N GLU A 327 12.41 20.02 -21.29
CA GLU A 327 11.35 19.21 -20.69
C GLU A 327 10.34 20.06 -19.94
N ARG A 328 10.84 20.96 -19.08
CA ARG A 328 9.99 21.94 -18.39
C ARG A 328 9.28 22.87 -19.37
N TRP A 329 9.92 23.27 -20.47
CA TRP A 329 9.31 24.12 -21.49
C TRP A 329 8.24 23.39 -22.30
N THR A 330 8.48 22.16 -22.75
CA THR A 330 7.47 21.37 -23.47
C THR A 330 6.26 21.05 -22.60
N PHE A 331 6.48 20.69 -21.33
CA PHE A 331 5.42 20.39 -20.37
C PHE A 331 4.50 21.60 -20.15
N LEU A 332 5.09 22.78 -19.88
CA LEU A 332 4.36 24.06 -19.76
C LEU A 332 3.60 24.43 -21.04
N ARG A 333 4.18 24.14 -22.21
CA ARG A 333 3.57 24.49 -23.52
C ARG A 333 2.40 23.57 -23.90
N GLN A 334 2.36 22.35 -23.37
CA GLN A 334 1.33 21.35 -23.66
C GLN A 334 0.35 21.11 -22.49
N LYS A 335 0.33 21.98 -21.47
CA LYS A 335 -0.60 21.91 -20.32
C LYS A 335 -0.68 20.51 -19.70
N ASP A 336 0.47 20.01 -19.27
CA ASP A 336 0.58 18.83 -18.41
C ASP A 336 0.14 17.49 -19.05
N GLN A 337 0.07 17.43 -20.40
CA GLN A 337 -0.42 16.26 -21.15
C GLN A 337 0.64 15.38 -21.82
N LYS A 338 1.83 15.92 -22.18
CA LYS A 338 2.91 15.14 -22.81
C LYS A 338 4.30 15.52 -22.29
N TRP A 339 5.21 14.56 -22.33
CA TRP A 339 6.61 14.71 -21.93
C TRP A 339 7.53 14.98 -23.13
N LEU A 340 8.72 15.54 -22.88
CA LEU A 340 9.69 15.85 -23.93
C LEU A 340 10.05 14.63 -24.79
N GLY A 341 10.23 13.47 -24.15
CA GLY A 341 10.56 12.22 -24.83
C GLY A 341 9.51 11.82 -25.87
N GLU A 342 8.22 12.03 -25.57
CA GLU A 342 7.10 11.70 -26.45
C GLU A 342 7.02 12.64 -27.65
N VAL A 343 7.25 13.95 -27.42
CA VAL A 343 7.33 14.96 -28.48
C VAL A 343 8.58 14.73 -29.36
N ILE A 344 9.70 14.33 -28.77
CA ILE A 344 10.92 13.96 -29.50
C ILE A 344 10.70 12.68 -30.30
N SER A 345 9.99 11.66 -29.79
CA SER A 345 9.67 10.47 -30.58
C SER A 345 8.70 10.79 -31.72
N GLU A 346 7.61 11.54 -31.47
CA GLU A 346 6.67 11.95 -32.53
C GLU A 346 7.37 12.75 -33.64
N THR A 347 8.29 13.65 -33.28
CA THR A 347 9.07 14.42 -34.28
C THR A 347 10.18 13.60 -34.94
N LEU A 348 10.82 12.65 -34.23
CA LEU A 348 11.77 11.72 -34.83
C LEU A 348 11.11 10.73 -35.79
N ASP A 349 9.87 10.31 -35.52
CA ASP A 349 9.10 9.46 -36.41
C ASP A 349 8.65 10.23 -37.66
N GLN A 350 8.19 11.48 -37.50
CA GLN A 350 7.92 12.38 -38.64
C GLN A 350 9.20 12.65 -39.48
N LEU A 351 10.35 12.83 -38.84
CA LEU A 351 11.65 12.97 -39.52
C LEU A 351 12.13 11.66 -40.15
N ALA A 352 11.77 10.50 -39.58
CA ALA A 352 12.08 9.17 -40.11
C ALA A 352 11.32 8.86 -41.41
N GLU A 353 10.11 9.43 -41.57
CA GLU A 353 9.33 9.29 -42.78
C GLU A 353 9.88 10.10 -43.97
N LEU A 354 10.69 11.15 -43.73
CA LEU A 354 11.34 11.89 -44.81
C LEU A 354 12.23 10.97 -45.67
N GLY A 355 12.05 11.04 -47.00
CA GLY A 355 12.66 10.11 -47.96
C GLY A 355 14.18 10.00 -47.89
N ILE A 356 14.86 11.09 -47.49
CA ILE A 356 16.33 11.15 -47.33
C ILE A 356 16.79 10.23 -46.19
N VAL A 357 16.06 10.17 -45.08
CA VAL A 357 16.40 9.31 -43.93
C VAL A 357 16.15 7.84 -44.26
N ARG A 358 15.08 7.53 -45.00
CA ARG A 358 14.85 6.19 -45.56
C ARG A 358 15.98 5.75 -46.49
N ALA A 359 16.42 6.62 -47.41
CA ALA A 359 17.55 6.35 -48.30
C ALA A 359 18.86 6.09 -47.52
N HIS A 360 19.14 6.88 -46.48
CA HIS A 360 20.35 6.71 -45.67
C HIS A 360 20.32 5.44 -44.79
N ARG A 361 19.15 5.05 -44.24
CA ARG A 361 19.00 3.76 -43.55
C ARG A 361 19.17 2.59 -44.52
N PHE A 362 18.59 2.67 -45.71
CA PHE A 362 18.73 1.65 -46.75
C PHE A 362 20.19 1.50 -47.18
N ALA A 363 20.90 2.61 -47.42
CA ALA A 363 22.33 2.62 -47.73
C ALA A 363 23.19 2.02 -46.59
N MET A 364 22.90 2.34 -45.32
CA MET A 364 23.60 1.72 -44.19
C MET A 364 23.31 0.22 -44.06
N GLN A 365 22.06 -0.21 -44.23
CA GLN A 365 21.71 -1.64 -44.18
C GLN A 365 22.39 -2.40 -45.32
N TRP A 366 22.33 -1.88 -46.56
CA TRP A 366 23.01 -2.44 -47.73
C TRP A 366 24.55 -2.52 -47.53
N CYS A 367 25.16 -1.47 -46.99
CA CYS A 367 26.58 -1.45 -46.69
C CYS A 367 26.94 -2.45 -45.57
N SER A 368 26.12 -2.56 -44.52
CA SER A 368 26.33 -3.53 -43.44
C SER A 368 26.22 -4.98 -43.91
N GLN A 369 25.30 -5.28 -44.85
CA GLN A 369 25.19 -6.60 -45.48
C GLN A 369 26.40 -6.93 -46.34
N ARG A 370 26.94 -5.96 -47.10
CA ARG A 370 28.19 -6.14 -47.86
C ARG A 370 29.44 -6.26 -46.98
N LEU A 371 29.46 -5.63 -45.80
CA LEU A 371 30.58 -5.68 -44.86
C LEU A 371 30.54 -6.91 -43.92
N ALA A 372 29.40 -7.61 -43.82
CA ALA A 372 29.25 -8.83 -43.02
C ALA A 372 30.29 -9.94 -43.36
N PRO A 373 30.54 -10.33 -44.63
CA PRO A 373 31.56 -11.33 -44.96
C PRO A 373 32.98 -10.84 -44.61
N ILE A 374 33.26 -9.54 -44.76
CA ILE A 374 34.56 -8.96 -44.42
C ILE A 374 34.78 -9.00 -42.91
N ARG A 375 33.76 -8.65 -42.10
CA ARG A 375 33.80 -8.81 -40.64
C ARG A 375 34.06 -10.26 -40.21
N ALA A 376 33.39 -11.23 -40.84
CA ALA A 376 33.62 -12.65 -40.55
C ALA A 376 35.03 -13.13 -40.94
N TYR A 377 35.65 -12.53 -41.96
CA TYR A 377 37.05 -12.77 -42.30
C TYR A 377 38.00 -12.14 -41.27
N LEU A 378 37.69 -10.92 -40.82
CA LEU A 378 38.50 -10.16 -39.87
C LEU A 378 38.47 -10.78 -38.46
N THR A 379 37.33 -11.32 -38.01
CA THR A 379 37.25 -12.09 -36.77
C THR A 379 38.01 -13.42 -36.86
N ARG A 380 37.92 -14.14 -37.99
CA ARG A 380 38.73 -15.35 -38.22
C ARG A 380 40.23 -15.07 -38.26
N PHE A 381 40.63 -13.92 -38.81
CA PHE A 381 42.04 -13.48 -38.82
C PHE A 381 42.53 -13.11 -37.41
N LEU A 382 41.68 -12.48 -36.59
CA LEU A 382 41.97 -12.21 -35.17
C LEU A 382 42.03 -13.50 -34.33
N ASP A 383 41.14 -14.46 -34.56
CA ASP A 383 41.19 -15.79 -33.92
C ASP A 383 42.45 -16.58 -34.35
N TRP A 384 42.88 -16.44 -35.61
CA TRP A 384 44.14 -17.03 -36.08
C TRP A 384 45.36 -16.40 -35.41
N LEU A 385 45.41 -15.07 -35.26
CA LEU A 385 46.48 -14.36 -34.56
C LEU A 385 46.55 -14.68 -33.06
N THR A 386 45.42 -14.98 -32.40
CA THR A 386 45.39 -15.37 -30.98
C THR A 386 45.76 -16.85 -30.80
N THR A 387 45.30 -17.74 -31.68
CA THR A 387 45.63 -19.18 -31.61
C THR A 387 47.06 -19.50 -32.02
N SER A 388 47.73 -18.66 -32.82
CA SER A 388 49.14 -18.86 -33.20
C SER A 388 50.14 -18.77 -32.04
N ARG A 389 49.70 -18.41 -30.82
CA ARG A 389 50.58 -18.20 -29.65
C ARG A 389 50.52 -19.30 -28.58
N THR A 390 49.58 -20.25 -28.65
CA THR A 390 49.45 -21.33 -27.64
C THR A 390 48.95 -22.67 -28.18
N SER A 391 49.86 -23.55 -28.62
CA SER A 391 49.79 -24.99 -28.31
C SER A 391 51.06 -25.75 -28.70
N LYS A 392 51.71 -26.39 -27.71
CA LYS A 392 52.43 -27.66 -27.91
C LYS A 392 51.56 -28.80 -27.36
N THR A 393 51.93 -30.04 -27.71
CA THR A 393 51.40 -31.35 -27.24
C THR A 393 49.98 -31.78 -27.68
N LYS A 394 49.97 -32.41 -28.87
CA LYS A 394 49.27 -33.69 -29.22
C LYS A 394 49.59 -34.82 -28.18
N PRO A 395 49.02 -36.06 -28.21
CA PRO A 395 48.37 -36.76 -29.35
C PRO A 395 47.13 -37.68 -29.08
N LYS A 396 46.45 -38.11 -30.18
CA LYS A 396 45.77 -39.44 -30.43
C LYS A 396 44.67 -39.92 -29.43
N ASN A 397 43.67 -40.76 -29.71
CA ASN A 397 43.09 -41.47 -30.87
C ASN A 397 41.61 -41.88 -30.46
N ASP A 398 40.71 -42.45 -31.27
CA ASP A 398 40.77 -42.96 -32.64
C ASP A 398 39.40 -42.92 -33.39
N ALA A 399 39.47 -42.85 -34.71
CA ALA A 399 38.70 -43.54 -35.76
C ALA A 399 37.22 -44.02 -35.60
N THR A 400 36.39 -43.54 -36.57
CA THR A 400 35.51 -44.35 -37.49
C THR A 400 34.25 -45.05 -36.91
N THR A 401 33.17 -45.35 -37.66
CA THR A 401 32.91 -45.40 -39.13
C THR A 401 31.39 -45.34 -39.42
N THR A 402 30.99 -44.95 -40.64
CA THR A 402 29.79 -45.41 -41.43
C THR A 402 28.36 -45.27 -40.85
N ALA A 403 27.31 -45.12 -41.66
CA ALA A 403 27.17 -44.76 -43.08
C ALA A 403 25.72 -44.33 -43.38
N ALA A 404 25.50 -43.69 -44.53
CA ALA A 404 24.19 -43.53 -45.16
C ALA A 404 23.55 -44.90 -45.49
N GLN A 405 22.24 -45.02 -45.66
CA GLN A 405 21.45 -44.80 -46.90
C GLN A 405 20.02 -45.32 -46.58
N VAL A 406 18.88 -45.08 -47.24
CA VAL A 406 18.40 -44.38 -48.46
C VAL A 406 16.86 -44.47 -48.40
N GLY A 407 16.12 -43.67 -49.17
CA GLY A 407 14.70 -43.94 -49.49
C GLY A 407 13.80 -42.71 -49.37
N MET A 408 13.74 -41.80 -50.34
CA MET A 408 13.13 -41.88 -51.70
C MET A 408 11.66 -41.44 -51.75
N ALA A 409 11.41 -40.47 -52.65
CA ALA A 409 10.14 -40.13 -53.32
C ALA A 409 8.93 -39.64 -52.47
N GLY A 410 8.08 -38.73 -52.96
CA GLY A 410 8.22 -37.95 -54.21
C GLY A 410 7.07 -36.98 -54.53
N HIS A 411 7.45 -35.84 -55.11
CA HIS A 411 6.79 -35.00 -56.13
C HIS A 411 5.33 -34.45 -56.04
N SER A 412 5.27 -33.15 -56.40
CA SER A 412 4.28 -32.47 -57.28
C SER A 412 2.90 -32.07 -56.73
N ARG A 413 2.16 -31.08 -57.30
CA ARG A 413 2.47 -29.75 -57.92
C ARG A 413 1.12 -28.96 -57.98
N MET A 414 1.16 -27.62 -58.05
CA MET A 414 0.05 -26.64 -58.16
C MET A 414 -0.81 -26.76 -59.47
N PRO A 415 -1.79 -25.86 -59.83
CA PRO A 415 -2.69 -24.91 -59.10
C PRO A 415 -4.18 -24.89 -59.60
N SER A 416 -5.04 -23.99 -59.07
CA SER A 416 -6.16 -23.26 -59.75
C SER A 416 -6.97 -22.43 -58.72
N THR A 417 -7.90 -21.53 -59.05
CA THR A 417 -7.90 -20.22 -59.74
C THR A 417 -9.30 -19.58 -59.60
N SER A 418 -9.34 -18.24 -59.46
CA SER A 418 -10.33 -17.29 -60.04
C SER A 418 -11.77 -17.05 -59.48
N SER A 419 -12.23 -15.82 -59.77
CA SER A 419 -13.55 -15.16 -59.61
C SER A 419 -13.97 -14.81 -58.17
N GLU A 420 -14.28 -13.58 -57.74
CA GLU A 420 -14.79 -12.29 -58.28
C GLU A 420 -16.16 -11.96 -57.64
N GLY A 421 -16.40 -10.68 -57.33
CA GLY A 421 -17.62 -10.19 -56.66
C GLY A 421 -18.74 -9.82 -57.67
N PRO A 422 -19.47 -8.69 -57.50
CA PRO A 422 -19.50 -7.74 -56.38
C PRO A 422 -20.93 -7.23 -56.01
N GLY A 423 -21.04 -6.21 -55.16
CA GLY A 423 -21.87 -5.05 -55.51
C GLY A 423 -23.07 -4.64 -54.64
N SER A 424 -23.29 -3.32 -54.64
CA SER A 424 -24.41 -2.52 -54.08
C SER A 424 -24.60 -2.50 -52.55
N SER A 425 -24.85 -1.40 -51.83
CA SER A 425 -24.85 0.08 -51.99
C SER A 425 -26.12 0.69 -51.37
N ASP A 426 -25.99 1.97 -51.01
CA ASP A 426 -27.03 2.94 -50.61
C ASP A 426 -27.69 2.84 -49.22
N SER A 427 -28.15 3.96 -48.63
CA SER A 427 -27.64 5.35 -48.64
C SER A 427 -28.39 6.20 -47.60
N HIS A 428 -27.77 7.29 -47.11
CA HIS A 428 -28.40 8.39 -46.35
C HIS A 428 -29.04 8.04 -44.97
N LYS A 429 -29.15 8.96 -43.98
CA LYS A 429 -29.32 10.42 -44.04
C LYS A 429 -28.80 11.11 -42.74
N LYS A 430 -28.31 12.36 -42.84
CA LYS A 430 -27.93 13.22 -41.70
C LYS A 430 -29.17 13.75 -40.95
N ARG A 431 -29.05 13.99 -39.63
CA ARG A 431 -29.20 15.33 -39.03
C ARG A 431 -28.75 15.40 -37.55
N HIS A 432 -28.28 16.59 -37.16
CA HIS A 432 -28.10 17.02 -35.76
C HIS A 432 -29.46 17.37 -35.13
N ASP A 433 -29.52 17.34 -33.79
CA ASP A 433 -30.01 18.41 -32.88
C ASP A 433 -29.61 17.97 -31.45
N ILE A 434 -28.69 18.64 -30.74
CA ILE A 434 -28.83 19.86 -29.92
C ILE A 434 -29.68 19.66 -28.66
N LEU A 435 -29.14 20.11 -27.52
CA LEU A 435 -29.74 20.03 -26.19
C LEU A 435 -31.07 20.78 -26.10
N ASP A 436 -32.00 20.27 -25.30
CA ASP A 436 -32.89 21.15 -24.54
C ASP A 436 -33.15 20.62 -23.11
N ALA A 437 -32.41 21.18 -22.16
CA ALA A 437 -32.61 20.94 -20.74
C ALA A 437 -33.56 22.00 -20.17
N ARG A 438 -34.79 21.61 -19.76
CA ARG A 438 -35.67 22.52 -18.99
C ARG A 438 -36.70 21.81 -18.10
N LYS A 439 -36.73 22.26 -16.83
CA LYS A 439 -37.84 22.21 -15.83
C LYS A 439 -38.11 20.89 -15.06
N PRO A 440 -37.30 20.56 -14.04
CA PRO A 440 -37.67 19.58 -13.00
C PRO A 440 -38.90 19.99 -12.16
N ARG A 441 -39.24 21.29 -12.09
CA ARG A 441 -40.42 21.82 -11.35
C ARG A 441 -41.76 21.16 -11.72
N VAL A 442 -41.93 20.68 -12.95
CA VAL A 442 -43.20 20.06 -13.41
C VAL A 442 -43.39 18.65 -12.83
N ARG A 443 -42.31 17.88 -12.64
CA ARG A 443 -42.41 16.53 -12.03
C ARG A 443 -42.82 16.61 -10.56
N PHE A 444 -42.29 17.59 -9.82
CA PHE A 444 -42.64 17.80 -8.41
C PHE A 444 -44.09 18.28 -8.22
N GLN A 445 -44.58 19.21 -9.05
CA GLN A 445 -45.99 19.65 -8.98
C GLN A 445 -46.99 18.51 -9.26
N ASN A 446 -46.64 17.57 -10.15
CA ASN A 446 -47.48 16.41 -10.42
C ASN A 446 -47.43 15.36 -9.29
N ALA A 447 -46.27 15.15 -8.67
CA ALA A 447 -46.15 14.29 -7.48
C ALA A 447 -46.94 14.83 -6.28
N VAL A 448 -46.87 16.14 -6.02
CA VAL A 448 -47.61 16.79 -4.93
C VAL A 448 -49.12 16.75 -5.18
N ARG A 449 -49.59 16.92 -6.43
CA ARG A 449 -51.01 16.73 -6.78
C ARG A 449 -51.48 15.30 -6.50
N ALA A 450 -50.72 14.28 -6.91
CA ALA A 450 -51.08 12.88 -6.67
C ALA A 450 -51.21 12.56 -5.17
N VAL A 451 -50.34 13.11 -4.31
CA VAL A 451 -50.41 12.92 -2.85
C VAL A 451 -51.63 13.62 -2.22
N ILE A 452 -51.96 14.84 -2.68
CA ILE A 452 -53.16 15.58 -2.22
C ILE A 452 -54.45 14.85 -2.63
N GLU A 453 -54.46 14.19 -3.78
CA GLU A 453 -55.60 13.41 -4.26
C GLU A 453 -55.78 12.10 -3.46
N LEU A 454 -54.68 11.42 -3.10
CA LEU A 454 -54.65 10.22 -2.26
C LEU A 454 -55.08 10.48 -0.80
N GLN A 455 -54.91 11.70 -0.29
CA GLN A 455 -55.38 12.10 1.04
C GLN A 455 -56.87 12.51 1.09
N ARG A 456 -57.52 12.76 -0.06
CA ARG A 456 -58.95 13.09 -0.12
C ARG A 456 -59.87 11.88 -0.11
N THR A 457 -59.38 10.69 -0.47
CA THR A 457 -60.19 9.47 -0.59
C THR A 457 -60.30 8.67 0.72
N THR A 458 -59.46 8.94 1.73
CA THR A 458 -59.42 8.21 3.02
C THR A 458 -60.23 8.89 4.15
N GLY A 459 -61.10 9.84 3.80
CA GLY A 459 -61.76 10.76 4.75
C GLY A 459 -63.21 10.46 5.14
N LYS A 460 -63.61 9.21 5.46
CA LYS A 460 -64.93 8.93 6.09
C LYS A 460 -64.88 7.99 7.31
N ARG A 461 -65.02 8.64 8.47
CA ARG A 461 -65.28 8.17 9.85
C ARG A 461 -65.67 6.71 10.11
N ALA A 462 -65.06 6.15 11.16
CA ALA A 462 -65.76 5.34 12.18
C ALA A 462 -65.27 5.69 13.60
N LYS A 463 -66.17 5.73 14.59
CA LYS A 463 -65.96 5.90 16.04
C LYS A 463 -67.23 5.40 16.75
N PRO A 464 -67.18 5.02 18.04
CA PRO A 464 -66.07 4.46 18.83
C PRO A 464 -66.47 3.12 19.51
N ILE A 465 -65.55 2.49 20.26
CA ILE A 465 -65.78 1.78 21.55
C ILE A 465 -64.43 1.22 22.07
N ARG A 466 -64.30 1.11 23.39
CA ARG A 466 -63.23 0.48 24.20
C ARG A 466 -63.92 -0.22 25.40
N PRO A 467 -63.26 -1.06 26.23
CA PRO A 467 -61.93 -1.70 26.12
C PRO A 467 -61.98 -3.25 26.33
N GLY A 468 -60.85 -3.96 26.18
CA GLY A 468 -60.73 -5.35 26.66
C GLY A 468 -59.51 -6.13 26.15
N LEU A 469 -58.70 -6.65 27.08
CA LEU A 469 -57.72 -7.75 26.93
C LEU A 469 -58.30 -8.98 27.68
N PRO A 470 -57.76 -10.23 27.58
CA PRO A 470 -56.63 -10.74 26.78
C PRO A 470 -56.87 -12.10 26.07
N ARG A 471 -55.80 -12.64 25.44
CA ARG A 471 -55.37 -14.07 25.45
C ARG A 471 -55.87 -15.09 24.39
N ARG A 472 -54.89 -15.66 23.68
CA ARG A 472 -54.66 -17.07 23.26
C ARG A 472 -55.53 -17.82 22.23
N ASP A 473 -54.78 -18.53 21.38
CA ASP A 473 -54.93 -19.91 20.87
C ASP A 473 -55.97 -20.27 19.77
N SER A 474 -55.40 -20.45 18.56
CA SER A 474 -55.46 -21.65 17.68
C SER A 474 -56.71 -22.06 16.88
N TRP A 475 -56.51 -22.12 15.54
CA TRP A 475 -57.04 -23.07 14.55
C TRP A 475 -58.54 -22.90 14.17
N TRP A 476 -58.97 -22.98 12.90
CA TRP A 476 -58.62 -23.97 11.88
C TRP A 476 -58.39 -23.46 10.43
N GLN A 477 -57.75 -24.33 9.67
CA GLN A 477 -57.49 -24.46 8.23
C GLN A 477 -58.51 -23.86 7.23
N THR A 478 -58.02 -23.47 6.05
CA THR A 478 -58.35 -24.17 4.77
C THR A 478 -57.19 -24.01 3.78
N SER A 479 -56.99 -25.01 2.92
CA SER A 479 -55.81 -25.28 2.08
C SER A 479 -55.84 -24.64 0.68
N MET A 480 -54.66 -24.41 0.08
CA MET A 480 -54.20 -25.13 -1.13
C MET A 480 -52.81 -24.67 -1.64
N SER A 481 -51.86 -25.61 -1.64
CA SER A 481 -50.88 -25.99 -2.70
C SER A 481 -50.11 -24.93 -3.51
N SER A 482 -48.84 -25.11 -3.90
CA SER A 482 -47.81 -26.12 -3.54
C SER A 482 -46.48 -25.74 -4.21
N GLY A 483 -45.35 -25.78 -3.49
CA GLY A 483 -44.00 -25.56 -4.05
C GLY A 483 -42.92 -25.78 -2.98
N PRO A 484 -41.74 -26.34 -3.31
CA PRO A 484 -40.80 -26.85 -2.30
C PRO A 484 -39.96 -25.76 -1.62
N GLU A 485 -39.78 -25.88 -0.30
CA GLU A 485 -38.96 -24.98 0.51
C GLU A 485 -37.45 -25.11 0.22
N PRO A 486 -36.70 -24.00 0.19
CA PRO A 486 -35.27 -24.01 0.45
C PRO A 486 -35.02 -24.07 1.97
N SER A 487 -34.17 -25.01 2.39
CA SER A 487 -33.75 -25.23 3.79
C SER A 487 -33.37 -23.95 4.54
N ALA A 488 -33.90 -23.80 5.75
CA ALA A 488 -33.68 -22.64 6.62
C ALA A 488 -32.19 -22.35 6.89
N SER A 489 -31.80 -21.10 6.70
CA SER A 489 -30.59 -20.53 7.30
C SER A 489 -30.72 -20.52 8.82
N PRO A 490 -29.67 -20.85 9.59
CA PRO A 490 -29.71 -20.71 11.04
C PRO A 490 -29.91 -19.24 11.42
N VAL A 491 -30.96 -18.97 12.20
CA VAL A 491 -31.21 -17.65 12.78
C VAL A 491 -30.00 -17.27 13.65
N PRO A 492 -29.38 -16.09 13.47
CA PRO A 492 -28.29 -15.67 14.35
C PRO A 492 -28.87 -15.32 15.72
N ASP A 493 -28.53 -16.09 16.76
CA ASP A 493 -28.90 -15.76 18.14
C ASP A 493 -28.39 -14.35 18.49
N PRO A 494 -29.26 -13.36 18.76
CA PRO A 494 -28.85 -11.97 18.94
C PRO A 494 -27.97 -11.74 20.18
N GLY A 495 -27.96 -12.69 21.13
CA GLY A 495 -27.04 -12.69 22.26
C GLY A 495 -25.59 -13.08 21.91
N LEU A 496 -25.38 -13.96 20.92
CA LEU A 496 -24.06 -14.54 20.65
C LEU A 496 -23.15 -13.59 19.85
N SER A 497 -23.73 -12.78 18.97
CA SER A 497 -23.03 -11.71 18.25
C SER A 497 -22.63 -10.55 19.18
N ALA A 498 -23.53 -10.15 20.08
CA ALA A 498 -23.25 -9.16 21.12
C ALA A 498 -22.14 -9.63 22.09
N LEU A 499 -22.18 -10.89 22.51
CA LEU A 499 -21.12 -11.50 23.33
C LEU A 499 -19.77 -11.58 22.60
N ARG A 500 -19.75 -11.81 21.27
CA ARG A 500 -18.52 -11.71 20.47
C ARG A 500 -18.00 -10.28 20.40
N GLY A 501 -18.86 -9.30 20.12
CA GLY A 501 -18.46 -7.88 20.09
C GLY A 501 -17.87 -7.42 21.42
N ALA A 502 -18.53 -7.74 22.54
CA ALA A 502 -18.06 -7.41 23.88
C ALA A 502 -16.74 -8.11 24.25
N ARG A 503 -16.58 -9.40 23.90
CA ARG A 503 -15.31 -10.14 24.12
C ARG A 503 -14.18 -9.59 23.26
N VAL A 504 -14.43 -9.26 22.00
CA VAL A 504 -13.41 -8.67 21.10
C VAL A 504 -13.02 -7.27 21.58
N ALA A 505 -13.96 -6.43 21.99
CA ALA A 505 -13.66 -5.13 22.58
C ALA A 505 -12.83 -5.25 23.87
N LYS A 506 -13.18 -6.20 24.76
CA LYS A 506 -12.40 -6.48 25.98
C LYS A 506 -10.98 -6.95 25.66
N VAL A 507 -10.82 -7.87 24.71
CA VAL A 507 -9.50 -8.34 24.25
C VAL A 507 -8.71 -7.20 23.61
N ILE A 508 -9.33 -6.27 22.88
CA ILE A 508 -8.63 -5.10 22.31
C ILE A 508 -8.10 -4.18 23.41
N GLU A 509 -8.86 -3.91 24.47
CA GLU A 509 -8.37 -3.11 25.61
C GLU A 509 -7.30 -3.87 26.43
N GLU A 510 -7.45 -5.19 26.62
CA GLU A 510 -6.42 -6.04 27.26
C GLU A 510 -5.13 -6.10 26.44
N LEU A 511 -5.22 -6.13 25.09
CA LEU A 511 -4.06 -6.09 24.19
C LEU A 511 -3.36 -4.72 24.18
N LYS A 512 -4.10 -3.61 24.34
CA LYS A 512 -3.52 -2.26 24.51
C LYS A 512 -2.79 -2.09 25.85
N ALA A 513 -3.22 -2.83 26.87
CA ALA A 513 -2.62 -2.82 28.21
C ALA A 513 -1.47 -3.84 28.38
N LEU A 514 -0.97 -4.45 27.30
CA LEU A 514 0.15 -5.38 27.36
C LEU A 514 1.49 -4.65 27.57
N GLU A 515 2.08 -4.87 28.75
CA GLU A 515 3.46 -4.48 29.06
C GLU A 515 4.43 -5.65 28.89
N LEU A 516 5.73 -5.36 28.84
CA LEU A 516 6.79 -6.37 28.72
C LEU A 516 6.92 -7.17 30.03
N ALA A 517 6.28 -8.33 30.12
CA ALA A 517 6.28 -9.16 31.31
C ALA A 517 7.66 -9.79 31.64
N GLN A 518 8.43 -10.21 30.63
CA GLN A 518 9.73 -10.85 30.83
C GLN A 518 10.57 -10.80 29.54
N GLU A 519 11.84 -10.40 29.65
CA GLU A 519 12.84 -10.56 28.58
C GLU A 519 13.69 -11.82 28.86
N LEU A 520 13.94 -12.62 27.81
CA LEU A 520 14.69 -13.86 27.91
C LEU A 520 15.75 -13.94 26.81
N PHE A 521 16.98 -14.28 27.20
CA PHE A 521 18.10 -14.55 26.28
C PHE A 521 18.49 -16.04 26.30
N PRO A 522 17.59 -16.97 25.90
CA PRO A 522 17.81 -18.41 26.09
C PRO A 522 18.82 -19.01 25.11
N HIS A 523 19.07 -18.35 23.98
CA HIS A 523 19.82 -18.89 22.85
C HIS A 523 20.97 -17.98 22.44
N ALA A 524 22.12 -18.58 22.14
CA ALA A 524 23.33 -17.84 21.71
C ALA A 524 23.32 -17.47 20.21
N ALA A 525 22.24 -17.78 19.50
CA ALA A 525 22.05 -17.48 18.08
C ALA A 525 20.55 -17.34 17.75
N LEU A 526 20.26 -16.94 16.50
CA LEU A 526 18.90 -16.69 16.00
C LEU A 526 17.92 -17.82 16.32
N VAL A 527 16.88 -17.48 17.09
CA VAL A 527 15.72 -18.35 17.32
C VAL A 527 14.94 -18.49 16.01
N ARG A 528 14.74 -19.72 15.54
CA ARG A 528 14.12 -20.00 14.24
C ARG A 528 12.64 -20.29 14.31
N HIS A 529 12.18 -20.91 15.39
CA HIS A 529 10.80 -21.33 15.59
C HIS A 529 10.49 -21.46 17.08
N ILE A 530 9.28 -21.05 17.47
CA ILE A 530 8.74 -21.07 18.82
C ILE A 530 7.34 -21.68 18.75
N GLN A 531 6.98 -22.56 19.69
CA GLN A 531 5.63 -23.13 19.75
C GLN A 531 5.20 -23.49 21.18
N PHE A 532 4.01 -23.03 21.57
CA PHE A 532 3.32 -23.50 22.77
C PHE A 532 2.86 -24.96 22.63
N SER A 533 2.91 -25.71 23.73
CA SER A 533 2.33 -27.05 23.79
C SER A 533 0.80 -26.97 23.74
N PRO A 534 0.08 -27.94 23.12
CA PRO A 534 -1.39 -27.93 23.07
C PRO A 534 -2.10 -27.97 24.42
N ASN A 535 -1.39 -28.34 25.49
CA ASN A 535 -1.88 -28.34 26.87
C ASN A 535 -1.58 -27.02 27.62
N GLY A 536 -0.93 -26.04 26.99
CA GLY A 536 -0.61 -24.74 27.58
C GLY A 536 0.45 -24.76 28.70
N ARG A 537 1.05 -25.93 29.02
CA ARG A 537 1.99 -26.09 30.14
C ARG A 537 3.43 -25.75 29.79
N TYR A 538 3.79 -25.81 28.50
CA TYR A 538 5.16 -25.67 28.02
C TYR A 538 5.27 -24.78 26.78
N LEU A 539 6.42 -24.12 26.64
CA LEU A 539 6.84 -23.38 25.46
C LEU A 539 8.13 -23.99 24.92
N ALA A 540 8.15 -24.42 23.66
CA ALA A 540 9.35 -24.92 23.00
C ALA A 540 9.96 -23.84 22.09
N THR A 541 11.28 -23.66 22.16
CA THR A 541 12.07 -22.78 21.29
C THR A 541 13.14 -23.58 20.55
N SER A 542 13.61 -23.08 19.41
CA SER A 542 14.70 -23.69 18.64
C SER A 542 15.59 -22.65 17.99
N SER A 543 16.90 -22.91 17.94
CA SER A 543 17.89 -21.96 17.44
C SER A 543 19.00 -22.60 16.60
N TRP A 544 19.68 -21.74 15.83
CA TRP A 544 20.94 -22.03 15.16
C TRP A 544 22.12 -22.29 16.12
N ASP A 545 21.96 -22.12 17.43
CA ASP A 545 22.96 -22.55 18.43
C ASP A 545 23.04 -24.09 18.60
N ARG A 546 22.24 -24.84 17.83
CA ARG A 546 22.07 -26.31 17.89
C ARG A 546 21.36 -26.80 19.16
N LYS A 547 20.61 -25.93 19.82
CA LYS A 547 19.74 -26.25 20.95
C LYS A 547 18.28 -26.02 20.57
N ALA A 548 17.41 -26.88 21.09
CA ALA A 548 16.04 -26.50 21.40
C ALA A 548 15.91 -26.42 22.92
N MET A 549 15.02 -25.57 23.42
CA MET A 549 14.75 -25.48 24.87
C MET A 549 13.25 -25.61 25.11
N ILE A 550 12.91 -26.17 26.27
CA ILE A 550 11.55 -26.21 26.78
C ILE A 550 11.51 -25.31 28.02
N PHE A 551 10.51 -24.45 28.09
CA PHE A 551 10.16 -23.63 29.24
C PHE A 551 8.84 -24.11 29.80
N ARG A 552 8.70 -24.11 31.12
CA ARG A 552 7.42 -24.30 31.81
C ARG A 552 6.72 -22.95 31.94
N ILE A 553 5.42 -22.95 31.70
CA ILE A 553 4.58 -21.76 31.74
C ILE A 553 3.93 -21.67 33.13
N GLY A 554 4.14 -20.54 33.80
CA GLY A 554 3.52 -20.14 35.06
C GLY A 554 3.37 -18.61 35.08
N GLU A 555 3.48 -17.97 36.25
CA GLU A 555 3.55 -16.50 36.36
C GLU A 555 4.77 -15.92 35.63
N THR A 556 5.86 -16.69 35.56
CA THR A 556 7.03 -16.42 34.73
C THR A 556 7.37 -17.64 33.86
N LEU A 557 8.07 -17.43 32.76
CA LEU A 557 8.63 -18.50 31.94
C LEU A 557 9.90 -19.04 32.61
N MET A 558 9.82 -20.24 33.17
CA MET A 558 10.95 -20.92 33.80
C MET A 558 11.56 -21.94 32.85
N HIS A 559 12.90 -21.96 32.73
CA HIS A 559 13.61 -22.98 31.95
C HIS A 559 13.32 -24.37 32.53
N HIS A 560 12.99 -25.33 31.67
CA HIS A 560 12.69 -26.71 32.07
C HIS A 560 13.77 -27.69 31.60
N CYS A 561 14.12 -27.69 30.31
CA CYS A 561 15.19 -28.56 29.79
C CYS A 561 15.80 -28.02 28.48
N THR A 562 17.01 -28.50 28.17
CA THR A 562 17.76 -28.15 26.95
C THR A 562 18.03 -29.39 26.11
N LEU A 563 17.58 -29.38 24.86
CA LEU A 563 17.63 -30.48 23.91
C LEU A 563 18.82 -30.29 22.94
N LEU A 564 19.91 -31.02 23.16
CA LEU A 564 21.15 -30.89 22.41
C LEU A 564 21.13 -31.63 21.07
N HIS A 565 21.49 -30.93 19.99
CA HIS A 565 21.52 -31.47 18.63
C HIS A 565 22.94 -31.48 18.06
N VAL A 566 23.66 -32.60 18.26
CA VAL A 566 25.06 -32.75 17.84
C VAL A 566 25.24 -32.63 16.32
N ARG A 567 24.27 -33.07 15.52
CA ARG A 567 24.35 -33.17 14.04
C ARG A 567 23.48 -32.14 13.30
N GLY A 568 23.64 -30.85 13.60
CA GLY A 568 23.11 -29.74 12.79
C GLY A 568 22.10 -28.84 13.51
N PHE A 569 21.71 -27.77 12.82
CA PHE A 569 20.86 -26.71 13.37
C PHE A 569 19.40 -27.16 13.53
N VAL A 570 18.79 -26.83 14.67
CA VAL A 570 17.35 -27.02 14.85
C VAL A 570 16.61 -25.87 14.17
N SER A 571 15.75 -26.21 13.22
CA SER A 571 15.07 -25.21 12.39
C SER A 571 13.56 -25.13 12.63
N GLN A 572 12.99 -26.10 13.36
CA GLN A 572 11.57 -26.19 13.69
C GLN A 572 11.36 -27.04 14.95
N VAL A 573 10.35 -26.67 15.73
CA VAL A 573 9.83 -27.43 16.89
C VAL A 573 8.33 -27.64 16.70
N ALA A 574 7.87 -28.88 16.88
CA ALA A 574 6.48 -29.26 16.66
C ALA A 574 6.00 -30.18 17.81
N TRP A 575 5.14 -29.67 18.69
CA TRP A 575 4.49 -30.46 19.72
C TRP A 575 3.45 -31.42 19.13
N SER A 576 3.40 -32.63 19.66
CA SER A 576 2.34 -33.59 19.34
C SER A 576 0.97 -33.07 19.81
N PRO A 577 -0.16 -33.45 19.17
CA PRO A 577 -1.49 -32.98 19.54
C PRO A 577 -1.88 -33.30 20.99
N ASN A 578 -1.36 -34.41 21.55
CA ASN A 578 -1.55 -34.81 22.95
C ASN A 578 -0.62 -34.09 23.94
N GLY A 579 0.31 -33.25 23.47
CA GLY A 579 1.21 -32.43 24.29
C GLY A 579 2.27 -33.20 25.09
N ARG A 580 2.48 -34.50 24.83
CA ARG A 580 3.45 -35.36 25.55
C ARG A 580 4.78 -35.57 24.82
N LEU A 581 4.84 -35.24 23.53
CA LEU A 581 6.01 -35.45 22.69
C LEU A 581 6.36 -34.17 21.96
N LEU A 582 7.65 -33.84 21.88
CA LEU A 582 8.16 -32.75 21.09
C LEU A 582 8.97 -33.31 19.93
N LEU A 583 8.65 -32.91 18.71
CA LEU A 583 9.44 -33.23 17.52
C LEU A 583 10.31 -32.02 17.15
N THR A 584 11.60 -32.27 16.93
CA THR A 584 12.57 -31.26 16.51
C THR A 584 13.12 -31.60 15.13
N ARG A 585 13.15 -30.63 14.21
CA ARG A 585 13.64 -30.84 12.83
C ARG A 585 15.07 -30.33 12.65
N PHE A 586 15.92 -31.16 12.06
CA PHE A 586 17.25 -30.81 11.57
C PHE A 586 17.36 -31.08 10.05
N THR A 587 18.54 -30.87 9.47
CA THR A 587 18.74 -30.82 8.00
C THR A 587 18.30 -32.07 7.24
N ARG A 588 18.48 -33.27 7.81
CA ARG A 588 18.22 -34.58 7.18
C ARG A 588 17.44 -35.53 8.09
N GLY A 589 16.53 -35.01 8.89
CA GLY A 589 15.76 -35.84 9.81
C GLY A 589 15.13 -35.07 10.94
N TYR A 590 14.62 -35.82 11.91
CA TYR A 590 13.93 -35.30 13.08
C TYR A 590 14.20 -36.16 14.31
N LYS A 591 14.14 -35.53 15.49
CA LYS A 591 14.22 -36.22 16.78
C LYS A 591 12.91 -36.07 17.54
N LEU A 592 12.51 -37.13 18.21
CA LEU A 592 11.33 -37.22 19.06
C LEU A 592 11.75 -37.21 20.52
N TRP A 593 11.26 -36.26 21.29
CA TRP A 593 11.61 -36.04 22.70
C TRP A 593 10.39 -36.21 23.60
N SER A 594 10.60 -36.66 24.84
CA SER A 594 9.64 -36.54 25.95
C SER A 594 9.53 -35.08 26.41
N GLU A 595 8.47 -34.74 27.14
CA GLU A 595 8.39 -33.44 27.85
C GLU A 595 9.56 -33.26 28.84
N ASP A 596 10.05 -34.35 29.42
CA ASP A 596 11.22 -34.44 30.31
C ASP A 596 12.59 -34.23 29.61
N GLY A 597 12.60 -34.01 28.29
CA GLY A 597 13.83 -33.83 27.51
C GLY A 597 14.59 -35.11 27.15
N VAL A 598 14.02 -36.30 27.37
CA VAL A 598 14.61 -37.58 26.93
C VAL A 598 14.35 -37.81 25.43
N CYS A 599 15.40 -38.05 24.65
CA CYS A 599 15.30 -38.41 23.23
C CYS A 599 14.80 -39.84 23.07
N LYS A 600 13.53 -40.03 22.67
CA LYS A 600 12.91 -41.35 22.47
C LYS A 600 13.33 -41.99 21.15
N GLN A 601 13.42 -41.21 20.08
CA GLN A 601 13.83 -41.72 18.76
C GLN A 601 14.51 -40.63 17.92
N THR A 602 15.51 -41.02 17.13
CA THR A 602 16.07 -40.20 16.04
C THR A 602 15.73 -40.88 14.72
N ILE A 603 15.23 -40.13 13.74
CA ILE A 603 14.76 -40.65 12.47
C ILE A 603 15.43 -39.85 11.35
N ASP A 604 16.38 -40.51 10.68
CA ASP A 604 17.16 -39.95 9.59
C ASP A 604 16.41 -40.13 8.25
N ARG A 605 16.57 -39.16 7.35
CA ARG A 605 15.96 -39.09 6.02
C ARG A 605 17.05 -38.88 4.96
N SER A 606 16.87 -39.50 3.79
CA SER A 606 17.82 -39.38 2.68
C SER A 606 17.78 -38.01 2.00
N LYS A 607 16.59 -37.40 1.91
CA LYS A 607 16.35 -36.06 1.38
C LYS A 607 16.43 -35.00 2.48
N THR A 608 16.65 -33.74 2.08
CA THR A 608 16.60 -32.60 3.02
C THR A 608 15.15 -32.29 3.39
N VAL A 609 14.88 -32.11 4.69
CA VAL A 609 13.52 -31.86 5.20
C VAL A 609 13.30 -30.36 5.38
N SER A 610 12.32 -29.76 4.68
CA SER A 610 12.05 -28.31 4.75
C SER A 610 11.09 -27.93 5.89
N SER A 611 10.01 -28.67 6.09
CA SER A 611 9.09 -28.54 7.22
C SER A 611 8.56 -29.92 7.66
N VAL A 612 8.01 -29.98 8.87
CA VAL A 612 7.38 -31.17 9.45
C VAL A 612 6.13 -30.79 10.25
N VAL A 613 5.04 -31.54 10.08
CA VAL A 613 3.76 -31.30 10.75
C VAL A 613 3.16 -32.59 11.30
N TRP A 614 2.58 -32.51 12.49
CA TRP A 614 1.82 -33.60 13.10
C TRP A 614 0.45 -33.74 12.45
N LEU A 615 0.01 -34.99 12.20
CA LEU A 615 -1.41 -35.22 11.93
C LEU A 615 -2.24 -34.95 13.19
N PRO A 616 -3.47 -34.43 13.07
CA PRO A 616 -4.37 -34.11 14.19
C PRO A 616 -4.52 -35.21 15.26
N HIS A 617 -4.50 -36.49 14.87
CA HIS A 617 -4.63 -37.63 15.78
C HIS A 617 -3.32 -38.03 16.49
N GLY A 618 -2.18 -37.42 16.14
CA GLY A 618 -0.88 -37.65 16.79
C GLY A 618 -0.23 -39.02 16.52
N GLN A 619 -0.82 -39.85 15.66
CA GLN A 619 -0.31 -41.18 15.31
C GLN A 619 0.80 -41.17 14.26
N ALA A 620 0.85 -40.13 13.41
CA ALA A 620 1.81 -40.01 12.33
C ALA A 620 2.08 -38.53 12.00
N ILE A 621 3.12 -38.29 11.21
CA ILE A 621 3.64 -36.98 10.83
C ILE A 621 3.76 -36.86 9.32
N LEU A 622 3.85 -35.63 8.82
CA LEU A 622 4.13 -35.31 7.42
C LEU A 622 5.46 -34.57 7.33
N SER A 623 6.38 -35.11 6.55
CA SER A 623 7.70 -34.58 6.23
C SER A 623 7.69 -33.98 4.84
N ILE A 624 8.20 -32.76 4.66
CA ILE A 624 8.36 -32.17 3.32
C ILE A 624 9.78 -32.41 2.82
N GLU A 625 9.91 -33.10 1.69
CA GLU A 625 11.17 -33.55 1.11
C GLU A 625 11.32 -33.06 -0.34
N GLY A 626 11.54 -31.75 -0.48
CA GLY A 626 11.66 -31.06 -1.77
C GLY A 626 10.30 -30.68 -2.36
N SER A 627 9.79 -31.50 -3.28
CA SER A 627 8.48 -31.34 -3.93
C SER A 627 7.48 -32.43 -3.52
N GLU A 628 7.82 -33.21 -2.49
CA GLU A 628 7.05 -34.34 -1.99
C GLU A 628 6.67 -34.11 -0.52
N VAL A 629 5.47 -34.54 -0.16
CA VAL A 629 5.03 -34.65 1.24
C VAL A 629 4.93 -36.13 1.58
N VAL A 630 5.75 -36.58 2.52
CA VAL A 630 5.87 -37.98 2.94
C VAL A 630 5.17 -38.14 4.28
N LYS A 631 4.17 -39.02 4.35
CA LYS A 631 3.52 -39.41 5.60
C LYS A 631 4.33 -40.51 6.26
N LEU A 632 4.78 -40.27 7.49
CA LEU A 632 5.63 -41.19 8.24
C LEU A 632 4.99 -41.54 9.57
N ASP A 633 5.15 -42.79 9.96
CA ASP A 633 4.85 -43.27 11.31
C ASP A 633 5.88 -42.72 12.33
N LEU A 634 5.53 -42.77 13.62
CA LEU A 634 6.43 -42.43 14.73
C LEU A 634 7.74 -43.21 14.71
N HIS A 635 7.76 -44.42 14.13
CA HIS A 635 8.96 -45.23 13.99
C HIS A 635 9.80 -44.89 12.74
N GLY A 636 9.39 -43.92 11.92
CA GLY A 636 10.09 -43.54 10.69
C GLY A 636 9.76 -44.37 9.45
N LYS A 637 8.80 -45.29 9.56
CA LYS A 637 8.26 -46.04 8.41
C LYS A 637 7.43 -45.10 7.52
N VAL A 638 7.69 -45.11 6.21
CA VAL A 638 6.86 -44.39 5.23
C VAL A 638 5.52 -45.09 5.07
N LEU A 639 4.43 -44.32 5.15
CA LEU A 639 3.05 -44.78 5.00
C LEU A 639 2.46 -44.36 3.64
N ASP A 640 2.60 -43.08 3.28
CA ASP A 640 2.11 -42.51 2.01
C ASP A 640 3.11 -41.47 1.47
N VAL A 641 3.06 -41.20 0.16
CA VAL A 641 3.80 -40.12 -0.50
C VAL A 641 2.85 -39.33 -1.42
N TYR A 642 2.86 -38.01 -1.28
CA TYR A 642 2.07 -37.08 -2.11
C TYR A 642 3.01 -36.19 -2.92
N HIS A 643 2.82 -36.14 -4.23
CA HIS A 643 3.74 -35.51 -5.17
C HIS A 643 3.18 -34.18 -5.71
N PHE A 644 3.92 -33.07 -5.55
CA PHE A 644 3.46 -31.73 -5.94
C PHE A 644 4.04 -31.22 -7.27
N GLY A 645 4.96 -31.97 -7.88
CA GLY A 645 5.55 -31.66 -9.19
C GLY A 645 6.53 -30.48 -9.10
N HIS A 646 6.41 -29.53 -10.03
CA HIS A 646 7.31 -28.36 -10.13
C HIS A 646 7.01 -27.25 -9.09
N VAL A 647 6.80 -27.60 -7.83
CA VAL A 647 6.61 -26.65 -6.73
C VAL A 647 7.49 -27.06 -5.57
N ARG A 648 8.45 -26.22 -5.19
CA ARG A 648 9.35 -26.49 -4.06
C ARG A 648 8.65 -26.09 -2.77
N LEU A 649 8.23 -27.08 -1.99
CA LEU A 649 7.41 -26.84 -0.81
C LEU A 649 8.24 -26.27 0.36
N ILE A 650 7.78 -25.12 0.86
CA ILE A 650 8.33 -24.43 2.04
C ILE A 650 7.66 -24.96 3.30
N ASN A 651 6.32 -25.01 3.31
CA ASN A 651 5.54 -25.43 4.46
C ASN A 651 4.19 -26.06 4.05
N VAL A 652 3.60 -26.83 4.96
CA VAL A 652 2.35 -27.57 4.81
C VAL A 652 1.55 -27.46 6.10
N ALA A 653 0.22 -27.39 6.01
CA ALA A 653 -0.72 -27.57 7.11
C ALA A 653 -1.77 -28.62 6.74
N VAL A 654 -2.41 -29.27 7.72
CA VAL A 654 -3.42 -30.32 7.49
C VAL A 654 -4.70 -30.04 8.26
N THR A 655 -5.83 -30.24 7.61
CA THR A 655 -7.17 -30.08 8.20
C THR A 655 -7.42 -31.09 9.32
N SER A 656 -8.22 -30.72 10.32
CA SER A 656 -8.47 -31.56 11.50
C SER A 656 -9.14 -32.91 11.19
N ASP A 657 -9.86 -33.00 10.06
CA ASP A 657 -10.48 -34.21 9.52
C ASP A 657 -9.51 -35.13 8.76
N CYS A 658 -8.24 -34.73 8.59
CA CYS A 658 -7.24 -35.41 7.76
C CYS A 658 -7.67 -35.64 6.28
N SER A 659 -8.64 -34.89 5.75
CA SER A 659 -9.06 -35.02 4.34
C SER A 659 -8.18 -34.24 3.38
N ARG A 660 -7.64 -33.09 3.81
CA ARG A 660 -6.96 -32.11 2.97
C ARG A 660 -5.65 -31.64 3.60
N LEU A 661 -4.68 -31.37 2.74
CA LEU A 661 -3.44 -30.69 3.09
C LEU A 661 -3.34 -29.39 2.29
N ILE A 662 -2.81 -28.36 2.92
CA ILE A 662 -2.58 -27.04 2.33
C ILE A 662 -1.08 -26.84 2.28
N ALA A 663 -0.53 -26.70 1.08
CA ALA A 663 0.90 -26.61 0.84
C ALA A 663 1.25 -25.24 0.23
N ILE A 664 2.39 -24.65 0.62
CA ILE A 664 2.93 -23.44 -0.01
C ILE A 664 4.32 -23.69 -0.57
N GLY A 665 4.56 -23.18 -1.78
CA GLY A 665 5.88 -23.09 -2.36
C GLY A 665 5.93 -22.18 -3.60
N PRO A 666 7.12 -21.66 -3.95
CA PRO A 666 7.38 -21.12 -5.28
C PRO A 666 7.24 -22.20 -6.36
N SER A 667 6.64 -21.83 -7.50
CA SER A 667 6.71 -22.65 -8.71
C SER A 667 8.15 -22.65 -9.24
N VAL A 668 8.73 -23.83 -9.43
CA VAL A 668 10.05 -23.98 -10.04
C VAL A 668 9.85 -24.09 -11.56
N PRO A 669 10.55 -23.30 -12.39
CA PRO A 669 10.48 -23.49 -13.85
C PRO A 669 10.99 -24.89 -14.21
N PRO A 670 10.39 -25.58 -15.20
CA PRO A 670 10.85 -26.89 -15.63
C PRO A 670 12.29 -26.79 -16.18
N PRO A 671 13.15 -27.80 -15.98
CA PRO A 671 14.57 -27.73 -16.32
C PRO A 671 14.85 -27.49 -17.81
N ASN A 672 13.88 -27.83 -18.68
CA ASN A 672 13.96 -27.66 -20.13
C ASN A 672 13.11 -26.47 -20.65
N GLY A 673 12.55 -25.65 -19.75
CA GLY A 673 11.75 -24.47 -20.11
C GLY A 673 12.59 -23.19 -20.25
N PRO A 674 12.00 -22.10 -20.79
CA PRO A 674 12.66 -20.80 -20.80
C PRO A 674 12.96 -20.37 -19.37
N GLN A 675 14.22 -20.04 -19.08
CA GLN A 675 14.60 -19.57 -17.75
C GLN A 675 13.97 -18.18 -17.48
N PRO A 676 13.45 -17.93 -16.26
CA PRO A 676 12.98 -16.62 -15.88
C PRO A 676 14.11 -15.59 -16.03
N THR A 677 13.80 -14.46 -16.67
CA THR A 677 14.76 -13.34 -16.73
C THR A 677 14.97 -12.78 -15.32
N ARG A 678 16.08 -12.06 -15.09
CA ARG A 678 16.40 -11.48 -13.76
C ARG A 678 15.29 -10.58 -13.16
N GLN A 679 14.30 -10.17 -13.95
CA GLN A 679 13.20 -9.29 -13.54
C GLN A 679 11.89 -10.03 -13.21
N THR A 680 11.70 -11.29 -13.63
CA THR A 680 10.48 -12.04 -13.31
C THR A 680 10.56 -12.67 -11.92
N LYS A 681 9.81 -12.10 -10.96
CA LYS A 681 9.66 -12.65 -9.60
C LYS A 681 9.05 -14.04 -9.66
N VAL A 682 9.60 -15.00 -8.92
CA VAL A 682 9.09 -16.39 -8.91
C VAL A 682 7.76 -16.43 -8.17
N GLU A 683 6.70 -16.83 -8.87
CA GLU A 683 5.34 -16.90 -8.33
C GLU A 683 5.24 -17.92 -7.19
N LYS A 684 4.74 -17.48 -6.04
CA LYS A 684 4.43 -18.35 -4.89
C LYS A 684 2.96 -18.74 -4.95
N ARG A 685 2.63 -19.99 -4.60
CA ARG A 685 1.25 -20.49 -4.64
C ARG A 685 0.88 -21.17 -3.33
N ILE A 686 -0.34 -20.92 -2.86
CA ILE A 686 -1.04 -21.82 -1.92
C ILE A 686 -1.74 -22.88 -2.75
N ILE A 687 -1.60 -24.15 -2.36
CA ILE A 687 -2.21 -25.29 -3.04
C ILE A 687 -3.05 -26.05 -2.01
N VAL A 688 -4.35 -26.17 -2.25
CA VAL A 688 -5.19 -27.11 -1.50
C VAL A 688 -5.17 -28.45 -2.23
N PHE A 689 -4.77 -29.50 -1.53
CA PHE A 689 -4.64 -30.85 -2.06
C PHE A 689 -5.44 -31.82 -1.20
N ASN A 690 -6.24 -32.66 -1.85
CA ASN A 690 -7.06 -33.66 -1.20
C ASN A 690 -6.25 -34.95 -1.03
N MET A 691 -6.07 -35.40 0.21
CA MET A 691 -5.26 -36.58 0.51
C MET A 691 -5.95 -37.89 0.12
N ILE A 692 -7.29 -37.90 0.08
CA ILE A 692 -8.11 -39.06 -0.27
C ILE A 692 -8.10 -39.28 -1.79
N THR A 693 -8.43 -38.24 -2.57
CA THR A 693 -8.45 -38.33 -4.05
C THR A 693 -7.08 -38.15 -4.69
N ARG A 694 -6.08 -37.71 -3.91
CA ARG A 694 -4.69 -37.42 -4.34
C ARG A 694 -4.60 -36.36 -5.46
N GLN A 695 -5.54 -35.42 -5.49
CA GLN A 695 -5.62 -34.34 -6.49
C GLN A 695 -5.51 -32.94 -5.87
N LYS A 696 -5.01 -31.98 -6.66
CA LYS A 696 -5.01 -30.54 -6.33
C LYS A 696 -6.40 -29.98 -6.60
N GLU A 697 -7.10 -29.50 -5.57
CA GLU A 697 -8.45 -28.94 -5.70
C GLU A 697 -8.45 -27.45 -6.06
N SER A 698 -7.49 -26.69 -5.53
CA SER A 698 -7.31 -25.27 -5.88
C SER A 698 -5.87 -24.81 -5.75
N GLN A 699 -5.52 -23.76 -6.50
CA GLN A 699 -4.25 -23.05 -6.40
C GLN A 699 -4.53 -21.55 -6.39
N THR A 700 -3.93 -20.82 -5.46
CA THR A 700 -4.04 -19.36 -5.36
C THR A 700 -2.64 -18.74 -5.40
N PRO A 701 -2.36 -17.81 -6.33
CA PRO A 701 -1.08 -17.12 -6.38
C PRO A 701 -0.93 -16.11 -5.23
N LEU A 702 0.31 -15.89 -4.79
CA LEU A 702 0.70 -14.94 -3.76
C LEU A 702 1.86 -14.08 -4.25
N PHE A 703 1.73 -12.77 -4.03
CA PHE A 703 2.72 -11.78 -4.43
C PHE A 703 3.87 -11.63 -3.42
N ASP A 704 3.61 -11.92 -2.15
CA ASP A 704 4.53 -11.69 -1.03
C ASP A 704 5.29 -12.94 -0.58
N ASP A 705 6.40 -12.70 0.12
CA ASP A 705 7.29 -13.75 0.56
C ASP A 705 6.74 -14.49 1.79
N VAL A 706 5.99 -15.57 1.53
CA VAL A 706 5.43 -16.44 2.57
C VAL A 706 6.53 -17.12 3.39
N ARG A 707 6.30 -17.18 4.71
CA ARG A 707 7.18 -17.80 5.70
C ARG A 707 6.54 -18.99 6.42
N ASP A 708 5.25 -18.93 6.76
CA ASP A 708 4.57 -19.98 7.54
C ASP A 708 3.06 -20.09 7.23
N ILE A 709 2.48 -21.25 7.56
CA ILE A 709 1.03 -21.53 7.51
C ILE A 709 0.63 -22.15 8.85
N SER A 710 -0.40 -21.60 9.47
CA SER A 710 -1.13 -22.26 10.55
C SER A 710 -2.57 -22.51 10.13
N ILE A 711 -3.17 -23.62 10.59
CA ILE A 711 -4.58 -23.93 10.35
C ILE A 711 -5.28 -24.11 11.70
N SER A 712 -6.48 -23.57 11.81
CA SER A 712 -7.32 -23.74 12.99
C SER A 712 -7.78 -25.20 13.09
N LYS A 713 -7.72 -25.77 14.30
CA LYS A 713 -8.17 -27.12 14.61
C LYS A 713 -9.69 -27.23 14.60
N ARG A 714 -10.41 -26.15 14.96
CA ARG A 714 -11.87 -26.14 15.13
C ARG A 714 -12.63 -25.43 14.03
N MET A 715 -12.02 -24.45 13.37
CA MET A 715 -12.67 -23.62 12.36
C MET A 715 -11.98 -23.76 11.00
N PRO A 716 -12.69 -23.54 9.89
CA PRO A 716 -12.10 -23.64 8.55
C PRO A 716 -11.30 -22.37 8.19
N PHE A 717 -10.38 -21.96 9.08
CA PHE A 717 -9.52 -20.80 8.90
C PHE A 717 -8.04 -21.19 8.83
N VAL A 718 -7.34 -20.51 7.94
CA VAL A 718 -5.93 -20.70 7.61
C VAL A 718 -5.26 -19.34 7.77
N LEU A 719 -4.22 -19.29 8.58
CA LEU A 719 -3.41 -18.11 8.81
C LEU A 719 -2.12 -18.23 8.00
N VAL A 720 -1.84 -17.26 7.14
CA VAL A 720 -0.64 -17.20 6.30
C VAL A 720 0.25 -16.07 6.78
N SER A 721 1.50 -16.39 7.10
CA SER A 721 2.50 -15.44 7.60
C SER A 721 3.52 -15.11 6.52
N PHE A 722 3.87 -13.83 6.37
CA PHE A 722 4.82 -13.36 5.37
C PHE A 722 6.10 -12.84 6.02
N GLU A 723 7.11 -12.50 5.21
CA GLU A 723 8.40 -11.99 5.69
C GLU A 723 8.45 -10.46 5.81
N GLN A 724 7.70 -9.74 4.98
CA GLN A 724 7.65 -8.26 4.94
C GLN A 724 6.22 -7.70 4.82
N ALA A 725 5.20 -8.55 4.96
CA ALA A 725 3.79 -8.19 4.79
C ALA A 725 2.96 -8.64 6.01
N PRO A 726 1.83 -7.97 6.32
CA PRO A 726 0.97 -8.35 7.43
C PRO A 726 0.41 -9.78 7.26
N PRO A 727 0.24 -10.55 8.36
CA PRO A 727 -0.33 -11.88 8.29
C PRO A 727 -1.79 -11.82 7.81
N GLN A 728 -2.20 -12.82 7.06
CA GLN A 728 -3.52 -12.87 6.40
C GLN A 728 -4.35 -14.06 6.89
N LEU A 729 -5.63 -13.81 7.14
CA LEU A 729 -6.62 -14.82 7.49
C LEU A 729 -7.43 -15.21 6.26
N TRP A 730 -7.31 -16.48 5.88
CA TRP A 730 -8.00 -17.11 4.77
C TRP A 730 -9.04 -18.09 5.31
N LYS A 731 -10.22 -18.18 4.67
CA LYS A 731 -11.23 -19.19 4.99
C LYS A 731 -11.22 -20.27 3.92
N LEU A 732 -11.19 -21.53 4.37
CA LEU A 732 -11.34 -22.73 3.54
C LEU A 732 -12.83 -22.99 3.33
N GLU A 733 -13.36 -22.58 2.18
CA GLU A 733 -14.77 -22.77 1.82
C GLU A 733 -14.90 -23.96 0.85
N ILE A 734 -15.84 -24.87 1.12
CA ILE A 734 -16.12 -26.02 0.26
C ILE A 734 -17.23 -25.59 -0.71
N VAL A 735 -16.92 -25.58 -2.00
CA VAL A 735 -17.82 -25.12 -3.07
C VAL A 735 -18.24 -26.31 -3.92
N ARG A 736 -19.51 -26.38 -4.31
CA ARG A 736 -19.98 -27.32 -5.34
C ARG A 736 -19.75 -26.67 -6.70
N ASP A 737 -18.92 -27.27 -7.54
CA ASP A 737 -18.68 -26.75 -8.89
C ASP A 737 -19.89 -27.02 -9.79
N ARG A 738 -20.54 -25.95 -10.28
CA ARG A 738 -21.75 -26.00 -11.13
C ARG A 738 -21.50 -26.56 -12.55
N ALA A 739 -20.29 -27.00 -12.86
CA ALA A 739 -19.78 -27.16 -14.23
C ALA A 739 -19.91 -28.56 -14.84
N ARG A 740 -20.76 -29.45 -14.30
CA ARG A 740 -21.11 -30.73 -14.95
C ARG A 740 -22.63 -30.95 -14.90
N THR A 741 -23.21 -31.16 -16.06
CA THR A 741 -24.67 -31.30 -16.28
C THR A 741 -25.21 -32.71 -16.06
N ASN A 742 -24.36 -33.70 -15.78
CA ASN A 742 -24.75 -35.09 -15.48
C ASN A 742 -23.88 -35.67 -14.36
N GLY A 743 -24.50 -36.13 -13.27
CA GLY A 743 -23.82 -36.75 -12.12
C GLY A 743 -23.29 -35.77 -11.07
N GLU A 744 -23.16 -36.23 -9.82
CA GLU A 744 -22.84 -35.42 -8.65
C GLU A 744 -21.64 -34.46 -8.84
N SER A 745 -21.87 -33.17 -8.59
CA SER A 745 -20.83 -32.14 -8.66
C SER A 745 -19.76 -32.37 -7.58
N PRO A 746 -18.47 -32.51 -7.92
CA PRO A 746 -17.41 -32.68 -6.92
C PRO A 746 -17.31 -31.42 -6.02
N LEU A 747 -17.09 -31.67 -4.73
CA LEU A 747 -16.91 -30.64 -3.70
C LEU A 747 -15.46 -30.13 -3.69
N THR A 748 -15.17 -29.00 -4.32
CA THR A 748 -13.83 -28.42 -4.38
C THR A 748 -13.60 -27.43 -3.23
N ALA A 749 -12.50 -27.54 -2.48
CA ALA A 749 -12.12 -26.52 -1.52
C ALA A 749 -11.44 -25.34 -2.20
N ARG A 750 -11.82 -24.13 -1.79
CA ARG A 750 -11.21 -22.88 -2.21
C ARG A 750 -10.82 -22.06 -0.99
N LEU A 751 -9.69 -21.35 -1.09
CA LEU A 751 -9.22 -20.45 -0.05
C LEU A 751 -9.60 -19.02 -0.42
N ASN A 752 -10.47 -18.42 0.39
CA ASN A 752 -10.93 -17.05 0.22
C ASN A 752 -10.32 -16.18 1.32
N LEU A 753 -9.52 -15.16 0.95
CA LEU A 753 -9.01 -14.16 1.88
C LEU A 753 -10.20 -13.47 2.58
N LYS A 754 -10.15 -13.36 3.91
CA LYS A 754 -11.18 -12.68 4.71
C LYS A 754 -10.66 -11.44 5.42
N HIS A 755 -9.39 -11.43 5.83
CA HIS A 755 -8.81 -10.30 6.54
C HIS A 755 -7.29 -10.26 6.40
N SER A 756 -6.69 -9.08 6.46
CA SER A 756 -5.25 -8.87 6.55
C SER A 756 -4.98 -8.01 7.78
N PHE A 757 -4.17 -8.52 8.72
CA PHE A 757 -3.89 -7.86 10.00
C PHE A 757 -2.80 -6.81 9.82
N ALA A 758 -3.12 -5.70 9.16
CA ALA A 758 -2.25 -4.53 9.11
C ALA A 758 -2.14 -3.91 10.51
N LEU A 759 -0.93 -3.57 10.93
CA LEU A 759 -0.69 -2.78 12.14
C LEU A 759 -0.53 -1.31 11.75
N ASN A 760 -1.10 -0.41 12.56
CA ASN A 760 -1.01 1.04 12.38
C ASN A 760 0.42 1.61 12.56
N VAL A 761 1.40 0.75 12.88
CA VAL A 761 2.82 1.11 13.06
C VAL A 761 3.64 0.24 12.10
N PRO A 762 4.57 0.82 11.31
CA PRO A 762 5.41 0.08 10.37
C PRO A 762 6.45 -0.78 11.11
N THR A 763 6.01 -1.92 11.62
CA THR A 763 6.84 -2.93 12.27
C THR A 763 7.10 -4.08 11.31
N SER A 764 8.34 -4.55 11.24
CA SER A 764 8.67 -5.72 10.44
C SER A 764 8.18 -7.00 11.12
N ILE A 765 6.92 -7.39 10.85
CA ILE A 765 6.34 -8.69 11.25
C ILE A 765 7.00 -9.80 10.43
N ALA A 766 8.27 -10.05 10.72
CA ALA A 766 9.14 -10.94 9.94
C ALA A 766 9.28 -12.31 10.62
N GLY A 767 8.16 -12.99 10.87
CA GLY A 767 8.15 -14.34 11.41
C GLY A 767 6.78 -14.98 11.50
N SER A 768 6.75 -16.17 12.09
CA SER A 768 5.59 -17.05 12.00
C SER A 768 4.50 -16.69 13.00
N CYS A 769 3.26 -16.82 12.55
CA CYS A 769 2.07 -16.63 13.35
C CYS A 769 1.28 -17.94 13.48
N TYR A 770 0.72 -18.18 14.67
CA TYR A 770 -0.07 -19.39 14.94
C TYR A 770 -1.31 -19.07 15.76
N PHE A 771 -2.30 -19.96 15.67
CA PHE A 771 -3.42 -20.03 16.60
C PHE A 771 -2.95 -20.51 17.98
N GLY A 772 -3.36 -19.83 19.05
CA GLY A 772 -2.94 -20.08 20.43
C GLY A 772 -4.08 -19.99 21.45
N GLY A 773 -3.84 -20.57 22.63
CA GLY A 773 -4.83 -20.72 23.70
C GLY A 773 -5.71 -21.97 23.55
N ASN A 774 -6.45 -22.33 24.62
CA ASN A 774 -7.21 -23.59 24.71
C ASN A 774 -8.31 -23.74 23.65
N ASP A 775 -8.86 -22.62 23.15
CA ASP A 775 -9.85 -22.58 22.07
C ASP A 775 -9.39 -21.73 20.87
N GLU A 776 -8.09 -21.59 20.63
CA GLU A 776 -7.55 -20.79 19.50
C GLU A 776 -7.97 -19.31 19.53
N GLN A 777 -8.17 -18.78 20.75
CA GLN A 777 -8.71 -17.45 21.02
C GLN A 777 -7.75 -16.30 20.65
N PHE A 778 -6.46 -16.59 20.50
CA PHE A 778 -5.43 -15.61 20.20
C PHE A 778 -4.60 -16.03 18.98
N VAL A 779 -4.15 -15.05 18.21
CA VAL A 779 -3.10 -15.22 17.20
C VAL A 779 -1.84 -14.54 17.74
N PHE A 780 -0.75 -15.29 17.86
CA PHE A 780 0.55 -14.73 18.25
C PHE A 780 1.50 -14.79 17.06
N CYS A 781 2.29 -13.73 16.85
CA CYS A 781 3.27 -13.59 15.77
C CYS A 781 4.66 -13.34 16.35
N VAL A 782 5.66 -14.08 15.90
CA VAL A 782 7.05 -13.90 16.35
C VAL A 782 7.76 -12.92 15.42
N GLY A 783 7.97 -11.67 15.85
CA GLY A 783 8.69 -10.67 15.07
C GLY A 783 10.21 -10.88 15.05
N LYS A 784 10.89 -10.42 14.00
CA LYS A 784 12.35 -10.22 14.04
C LYS A 784 12.61 -8.84 14.65
N GLY A 785 12.83 -8.80 15.97
CA GLY A 785 13.18 -7.57 16.68
C GLY A 785 14.37 -6.87 16.01
N GLY A 786 14.22 -5.58 15.73
CA GLY A 786 15.24 -4.81 15.05
C GLY A 786 16.42 -4.49 15.96
N ARG A 787 17.51 -5.25 15.85
CA ARG A 787 18.92 -4.77 15.87
C ARG A 787 19.91 -5.94 15.72
N PRO A 788 20.79 -5.88 14.71
CA PRO A 788 22.04 -6.63 14.73
C PRO A 788 23.27 -5.73 14.50
N PHE A 789 24.27 -5.82 15.40
CA PHE A 789 25.69 -5.39 15.24
C PHE A 789 25.96 -3.85 15.15
N ARG A 790 26.92 -3.20 15.84
CA ARG A 790 28.18 -3.64 16.48
C ARG A 790 28.93 -2.48 17.20
N ASP A 791 29.61 -2.81 18.30
CA ASP A 791 30.83 -2.25 18.97
C ASP A 791 31.05 -0.73 19.24
N SER A 792 31.06 -0.38 20.54
CA SER A 792 31.99 0.54 21.28
C SER A 792 31.93 2.08 21.11
N PRO A 793 32.40 2.85 22.12
CA PRO A 793 32.80 2.45 23.49
C PRO A 793 31.64 2.41 24.49
#